data_AF-A0A6P5SBB8-F1
#
_entry.id   AF-A0A6P5SBB8-F1
#
_cell.length_a   1.000
_cell.length_b   1.000
_cell.length_c   1.000
_cell.angle_alpha   90.00
_cell.angle_beta   90.00
_cell.angle_gamma   90.00
#
_symmetry.space_group_name_H-M   'P 1'
#
loop_
_entity.id
_entity.type
_entity.pdbx_description
1 polymer ?
#
loop_
_entity_poly.entity_id
_entity_poly.type
_entity_poly.pdbx_seq_one_letter_code
_entity_poly.pdbx_strand_id
1 'polypeptide(L)'
;MASAAIFSSLRRRRSPSLEAFLAPVDLSDVALVQTLVSVTAEIASSFSDKFFSFQKRNSRSLVRKVEIFLVLLEYLRDSGSALPWTAVICLKELYLLLYRSKILLDYCAQSSKLWLLLQNHPISGHFHDLNKEISTLLDVFPMEDVELGEDVREQIELLQRQARRAKLFIDDGDEELRVQFFSFLDEFEKGRVPDSADLWLFFAERLGIRDAKSCRNEIEFLEEQIINHEGDVEPTVSVLNGFVAFTRYCRFLLFGFEEDEVELGIGNNQRKPRKGLITQEIAETFITIPKDFCCPISLDLMREPVIVSTGQTYDRSSISRWLEEGHCTCPKTGQMLPNTRLVPNRALRNLIMQWCTAYGIPYDPPECTEASAESFAAASPSKAALAANKATAGLLIQRLEDGSPCAQTIAAREIRLLAKTGRENRAFIAEAGAIPHLCKLLSSPNSVAQENSVTAMLNLSIYDKNKSRIMDEGCLGSIVDVLRFGHTTEARENAAATLFSLSAVHDYKKRIADEEGAIEALAGLLREGTPRGKKDAVTALFNLSTHTENCARMIEAGAVTALVSALGNEGVAEEAAGALALVVRQPIGAKAVGKEDTVVAGLIGMMRCGTPRGKENAVAALLELCRSGGAAATERVVKAPALAGLLQTLLFTGTKRARRKAASLARVFQRCENAAAMHFGGLGVGYAFAGNSAANRDSSFAGDVAVPVSISVPVL
;
A
#
# COMPACT_ATOMS: atom_id res chain seq x y z
N MET A 1 -8.89 11.02 33.60
CA MET A 1 -8.09 11.11 32.36
C MET A 1 -7.92 9.79 31.58
N ALA A 2 -8.30 8.62 32.12
CA ALA A 2 -8.25 7.34 31.37
C ALA A 2 -9.39 7.13 30.34
N SER A 3 -10.50 7.87 30.44
CA SER A 3 -11.68 7.69 29.57
C SER A 3 -11.52 8.30 28.15
N ALA A 4 -10.67 9.32 27.98
CA ALA A 4 -10.48 9.97 26.67
C ALA A 4 -9.74 9.10 25.64
N ALA A 5 -8.90 8.15 26.09
CA ALA A 5 -8.16 7.23 25.23
C ALA A 5 -9.04 6.09 24.69
N ILE A 6 -10.12 5.73 25.38
CA ILE A 6 -11.00 4.61 24.99
C ILE A 6 -11.82 5.00 23.74
N PHE A 7 -12.25 6.26 23.65
CA PHE A 7 -13.03 6.79 22.52
C PHE A 7 -12.18 7.27 21.33
N SER A 8 -10.84 7.17 21.36
CA SER A 8 -10.03 7.31 20.14
C SER A 8 -10.06 6.06 19.28
N SER A 9 -10.35 4.89 19.86
CA SER A 9 -10.40 3.60 19.15
C SER A 9 -11.65 3.43 18.27
N LEU A 10 -12.81 3.97 18.69
CA LEU A 10 -14.11 3.88 17.99
C LEU A 10 -14.26 4.82 16.77
N ARG A 11 -13.20 5.50 16.35
CA ARG A 11 -13.32 6.86 15.80
C ARG A 11 -12.71 7.01 14.41
N ARG A 12 -13.34 6.51 13.33
CA ARG A 12 -12.69 6.56 12.00
C ARG A 12 -13.54 6.95 10.77
N ARG A 13 -14.73 7.54 10.94
CA ARG A 13 -15.41 8.19 9.78
C ARG A 13 -15.82 9.65 9.96
N ARG A 14 -15.96 10.16 11.19
CA ARG A 14 -16.06 11.60 11.46
C ARG A 14 -15.22 11.94 12.69
N SER A 15 -14.24 12.83 12.53
CA SER A 15 -13.56 13.43 13.67
C SER A 15 -14.56 14.30 14.43
N PRO A 16 -14.59 14.27 15.77
CA PRO A 16 -15.26 15.30 16.55
C PRO A 16 -14.78 16.68 16.12
N SER A 17 -15.66 17.69 16.13
CA SER A 17 -15.19 19.08 16.15
C SER A 17 -14.34 19.29 17.40
N LEU A 18 -13.37 20.20 17.35
CA LEU A 18 -12.49 20.53 18.49
C LEU A 18 -13.30 20.85 19.77
N GLU A 19 -14.49 21.40 19.59
CA GLU A 19 -15.49 21.72 20.62
C GLU A 19 -15.91 20.52 21.47
N ALA A 20 -15.86 19.29 20.93
CA ALA A 20 -16.17 18.05 21.63
C ALA A 20 -15.30 17.72 22.85
N PHE A 21 -14.09 18.29 22.87
CA PHE A 21 -13.08 18.04 23.89
C PHE A 21 -12.87 19.22 24.82
N LEU A 22 -13.41 20.37 24.43
CA LEU A 22 -13.47 21.54 25.25
C LEU A 22 -14.82 21.46 25.95
N ALA A 23 -14.81 21.01 27.22
CA ALA A 23 -15.94 21.35 28.09
C ALA A 23 -16.15 22.86 27.95
N PRO A 24 -17.38 23.38 27.96
CA PRO A 24 -17.60 24.82 27.81
C PRO A 24 -17.10 25.51 29.10
N VAL A 25 -15.78 25.77 29.17
CA VAL A 25 -15.12 26.21 30.39
C VAL A 25 -15.53 27.64 30.71
N ASP A 26 -15.80 28.45 29.67
CA ASP A 26 -16.06 29.89 29.73
C ASP A 26 -17.51 30.29 29.40
N LEU A 27 -18.44 29.34 29.26
CA LEU A 27 -19.85 29.69 29.05
C LEU A 27 -20.49 30.20 30.34
N SER A 28 -21.29 31.27 30.22
CA SER A 28 -22.22 31.68 31.28
C SER A 28 -23.29 30.61 31.50
N ASP A 29 -23.89 30.57 32.69
CA ASP A 29 -24.89 29.56 33.07
C ASP A 29 -26.04 29.45 32.04
N VAL A 30 -26.53 30.59 31.56
CA VAL A 30 -27.57 30.67 30.53
C VAL A 30 -27.08 30.10 29.19
N ALA A 31 -25.86 30.44 28.76
CA ALA A 31 -25.29 29.95 27.52
C ALA A 31 -24.99 28.45 27.58
N LEU A 32 -24.59 27.93 28.75
CA LEU A 32 -24.37 26.51 28.99
C LEU A 32 -25.67 25.72 28.87
N VAL A 33 -26.74 26.15 29.56
CA VAL A 33 -28.07 25.50 29.47
C VAL A 33 -28.60 25.56 28.04
N GLN A 34 -28.52 26.71 27.37
CA GLN A 34 -28.97 26.84 25.98
C GLN A 34 -28.22 25.89 25.02
N THR A 35 -26.90 25.76 25.21
CA THR A 35 -26.07 24.84 24.43
C THR A 35 -26.47 23.38 24.69
N LEU A 36 -26.68 23.02 25.95
CA LEU A 36 -27.11 21.68 26.35
C LEU A 36 -28.49 21.32 25.77
N VAL A 37 -29.46 22.24 25.81
CA VAL A 37 -30.76 22.04 25.16
C VAL A 37 -30.58 21.77 23.67
N SER A 38 -29.79 22.60 22.98
CA SER A 38 -29.52 22.45 21.54
C SER A 38 -28.92 21.08 21.20
N VAL A 39 -27.86 20.67 21.92
CA VAL A 39 -27.19 19.37 21.70
C VAL A 39 -28.12 18.21 22.02
N THR A 40 -28.87 18.29 23.11
CA THR A 40 -29.79 17.21 23.54
C THR A 40 -30.95 17.04 22.56
N ALA A 41 -31.51 18.16 22.07
CA ALA A 41 -32.56 18.15 21.05
C ALA A 41 -32.05 17.61 19.71
N GLU A 42 -30.82 17.95 19.32
CA GLU A 42 -30.18 17.39 18.12
C GLU A 42 -30.02 15.87 18.23
N ILE A 43 -29.58 15.35 19.39
CA ILE A 43 -29.42 13.92 19.61
C ILE A 43 -30.79 13.23 19.59
N ALA A 44 -31.78 13.74 20.31
CA ALA A 44 -33.13 13.17 20.32
C ALA A 44 -33.69 13.10 18.88
N SER A 45 -33.76 14.24 18.19
CA SER A 45 -34.28 14.29 16.81
C SER A 45 -33.51 13.40 15.82
N SER A 46 -32.21 13.25 15.99
CA SER A 46 -31.38 12.42 15.09
C SER A 46 -31.53 10.91 15.30
N PHE A 47 -31.96 10.47 16.49
CA PHE A 47 -31.90 9.06 16.87
C PHE A 47 -33.22 8.45 17.38
N SER A 48 -34.25 9.23 17.73
CA SER A 48 -35.52 8.70 18.26
C SER A 48 -36.22 7.72 17.30
N ASP A 49 -36.23 8.03 16.00
CA ASP A 49 -36.84 7.16 14.97
C ASP A 49 -35.82 6.32 14.19
N LYS A 50 -34.55 6.34 14.59
CA LYS A 50 -33.50 5.66 13.83
C LYS A 50 -33.54 4.15 14.04
N PHE A 51 -33.44 3.41 12.94
CA PHE A 51 -33.32 1.95 12.99
C PHE A 51 -31.87 1.54 13.28
N PHE A 52 -31.68 0.77 14.36
CA PHE A 52 -30.40 0.16 14.71
C PHE A 52 -30.46 -1.34 14.44
N SER A 53 -29.51 -1.85 13.65
CA SER A 53 -29.44 -3.29 13.32
C SER A 53 -28.96 -4.12 14.51
N PHE A 54 -28.04 -3.58 15.30
CA PHE A 54 -27.47 -4.18 16.52
C PHE A 54 -27.60 -3.20 17.68
N GLN A 55 -27.47 -3.68 18.91
CA GLN A 55 -27.50 -2.83 20.13
C GLN A 55 -28.81 -2.03 20.29
N LYS A 56 -29.91 -2.52 19.69
CA LYS A 56 -31.19 -1.79 19.59
C LYS A 56 -31.75 -1.39 20.94
N ARG A 57 -31.71 -2.28 21.94
CA ARG A 57 -32.21 -1.99 23.29
C ARG A 57 -31.34 -0.97 24.02
N ASN A 58 -30.02 -1.09 23.90
CA ASN A 58 -29.06 -0.17 24.51
C ASN A 58 -29.18 1.23 23.90
N SER A 59 -29.21 1.34 22.57
CA SER A 59 -29.40 2.60 21.85
C SER A 59 -30.74 3.27 22.23
N ARG A 60 -31.85 2.53 22.17
CA ARG A 60 -33.17 3.07 22.56
C ARG A 60 -33.22 3.50 24.03
N SER A 61 -32.58 2.73 24.92
CA SER A 61 -32.51 3.11 26.33
C SER A 61 -31.70 4.38 26.51
N LEU A 62 -30.60 4.59 25.78
CA LEU A 62 -29.80 5.80 25.88
C LEU A 62 -30.55 7.01 25.32
N VAL A 63 -31.18 6.88 24.15
CA VAL A 63 -31.98 7.95 23.53
C VAL A 63 -33.10 8.40 24.47
N ARG A 64 -33.83 7.48 25.10
CA ARG A 64 -34.87 7.83 26.09
C ARG A 64 -34.32 8.61 27.29
N LYS A 65 -33.11 8.30 27.76
CA LYS A 65 -32.48 9.04 28.86
C LYS A 65 -32.09 10.45 28.41
N VAL A 66 -31.61 10.59 27.17
CA VAL A 66 -31.34 11.89 26.54
C VAL A 66 -32.63 12.71 26.42
N GLU A 67 -33.75 12.10 26.03
CA GLU A 67 -35.06 12.76 25.98
C GLU A 67 -35.50 13.26 27.38
N ILE A 68 -35.28 12.48 28.44
CA ILE A 68 -35.57 12.93 29.82
C ILE A 68 -34.67 14.10 30.23
N PHE A 69 -33.37 14.07 29.87
CA PHE A 69 -32.49 15.21 30.09
C PHE A 69 -32.94 16.46 29.33
N LEU A 70 -33.52 16.31 28.13
CA LEU A 70 -34.05 17.44 27.37
C LEU A 70 -35.15 18.16 28.14
N VAL A 71 -36.09 17.40 28.73
CA VAL A 71 -37.18 17.96 29.55
C VAL A 71 -36.63 18.76 30.74
N LEU A 72 -35.63 18.23 31.45
CA LEU A 72 -34.97 18.95 32.54
C LEU A 72 -34.31 20.24 32.05
N LEU A 73 -33.58 20.19 30.94
CA LEU A 73 -32.83 21.34 30.42
C LEU A 73 -33.75 22.43 29.86
N GLU A 74 -34.87 22.07 29.22
CA GLU A 74 -35.88 23.02 28.76
C GLU A 74 -36.54 23.73 29.95
N TYR A 75 -36.85 22.99 31.02
CA TYR A 75 -37.38 23.58 32.25
C TYR A 75 -36.38 24.58 32.86
N LEU A 76 -35.09 24.21 32.98
CA LEU A 76 -34.05 25.09 33.51
C LEU A 76 -33.79 26.33 32.64
N ARG A 77 -33.98 26.21 31.32
CA ARG A 77 -33.88 27.35 30.40
C ARG A 77 -35.03 28.34 30.65
N ASP A 78 -36.25 27.81 30.82
CA ASP A 78 -37.47 28.62 30.91
C ASP A 78 -37.66 29.24 32.31
N SER A 79 -37.13 28.61 33.36
CA SER A 79 -37.21 29.11 34.74
C SER A 79 -36.32 30.34 35.01
N GLY A 80 -35.21 30.50 34.27
CA GLY A 80 -34.31 31.66 34.38
C GLY A 80 -33.63 31.83 35.74
N SER A 81 -33.72 30.85 36.64
CA SER A 81 -33.18 30.87 38.00
C SER A 81 -31.65 30.75 38.00
N ALA A 82 -30.98 31.47 38.92
CA ALA A 82 -29.54 31.31 39.11
C ALA A 82 -29.21 29.89 39.60
N LEU A 83 -28.29 29.21 38.91
CA LEU A 83 -27.92 27.83 39.22
C LEU A 83 -26.82 27.78 40.29
N PRO A 84 -26.89 26.85 41.26
CA PRO A 84 -25.80 26.66 42.21
C PRO A 84 -24.55 26.14 41.49
N TRP A 85 -23.36 26.48 42.00
CA TRP A 85 -22.08 26.10 41.37
C TRP A 85 -21.96 24.59 41.12
N THR A 86 -22.50 23.76 42.03
CA THR A 86 -22.53 22.30 41.90
C THR A 86 -23.37 21.85 40.70
N ALA A 87 -24.52 22.50 40.45
CA ALA A 87 -25.34 22.22 39.28
C ALA A 87 -24.62 22.61 37.99
N VAL A 88 -23.94 23.77 37.96
CA VAL A 88 -23.15 24.20 36.80
C VAL A 88 -22.07 23.20 36.43
N ILE A 89 -21.36 22.62 37.41
CA ILE A 89 -20.37 21.56 37.16
C ILE A 89 -21.03 20.30 36.62
N CYS A 90 -22.16 19.87 37.21
CA CYS A 90 -22.89 18.70 36.71
C CYS A 90 -23.35 18.90 35.26
N LEU A 91 -23.78 20.11 34.89
CA LEU A 91 -24.16 20.47 33.53
C LEU A 91 -22.96 20.47 32.56
N LYS A 92 -21.78 20.91 33.01
CA LYS A 92 -20.54 20.80 32.20
C LYS A 92 -20.15 19.33 31.95
N GLU A 93 -20.30 18.45 32.94
CA GLU A 93 -20.08 17.01 32.75
C GLU A 93 -21.17 16.37 31.89
N LEU A 94 -22.43 16.83 32.01
CA LEU A 94 -23.54 16.39 31.17
C LEU A 94 -23.26 16.70 29.69
N TYR A 95 -22.65 17.84 29.37
CA TYR A 95 -22.24 18.18 28.01
C TYR A 95 -21.30 17.11 27.41
N LEU A 96 -20.27 16.72 28.16
CA LEU A 96 -19.32 15.70 27.72
C LEU A 96 -20.00 14.34 27.56
N LEU A 97 -20.91 13.99 28.49
CA LEU A 97 -21.69 12.76 28.46
C LEU A 97 -22.60 12.69 27.23
N LEU A 98 -23.32 13.77 26.93
CA LEU A 98 -24.18 13.87 25.74
C LEU A 98 -23.36 13.74 24.45
N TYR A 99 -22.20 14.36 24.40
CA TYR A 99 -21.32 14.25 23.24
C TYR A 99 -20.82 12.81 23.02
N ARG A 100 -20.39 12.12 24.09
CA ARG A 100 -20.02 10.69 24.02
C ARG A 100 -21.19 9.81 23.63
N SER A 101 -22.39 10.13 24.12
CA SER A 101 -23.64 9.44 23.77
C SER A 101 -23.94 9.58 22.28
N LYS A 102 -23.81 10.79 21.72
CA LYS A 102 -23.95 11.06 20.29
C LYS A 102 -22.98 10.21 19.46
N ILE A 103 -21.68 10.21 19.83
CA ILE A 103 -20.66 9.42 19.13
C ILE A 103 -21.03 7.93 19.12
N LEU A 104 -21.40 7.37 20.28
CA LEU A 104 -21.71 5.95 20.39
C LEU A 104 -22.95 5.57 19.56
N LEU A 105 -23.98 6.40 19.56
CA LEU A 105 -25.18 6.21 18.74
C LEU A 105 -24.87 6.33 17.25
N ASP A 106 -24.08 7.32 16.83
CA ASP A 106 -23.64 7.46 15.44
C ASP A 106 -22.81 6.27 14.99
N TYR A 107 -21.92 5.78 15.86
CA TYR A 107 -21.10 4.61 15.60
C TYR A 107 -21.94 3.36 15.35
N CYS A 108 -22.93 3.10 16.20
CA CYS A 108 -23.85 1.96 16.03
C CYS A 108 -24.73 2.09 14.79
N ALA A 109 -25.02 3.32 14.34
CA ALA A 109 -25.88 3.56 13.20
C ALA A 109 -25.16 3.50 11.83
N GLN A 110 -23.87 3.82 11.78
CA GLN A 110 -23.11 4.01 10.53
C GLN A 110 -22.05 2.92 10.28
N SER A 111 -21.75 2.09 11.28
CA SER A 111 -20.73 1.04 11.15
C SER A 111 -21.22 -0.18 10.38
N SER A 112 -20.26 -0.96 9.87
CA SER A 112 -20.49 -2.29 9.29
C SER A 112 -21.23 -3.20 10.28
N LYS A 113 -22.19 -3.95 9.77
CA LYS A 113 -22.96 -4.96 10.52
C LYS A 113 -22.05 -6.05 11.08
N LEU A 114 -21.13 -6.55 10.25
CA LEU A 114 -20.16 -7.57 10.66
C LEU A 114 -19.22 -7.02 11.74
N TRP A 115 -18.78 -5.77 11.61
CA TRP A 115 -17.92 -5.14 12.60
C TRP A 115 -18.63 -4.93 13.94
N LEU A 116 -19.88 -4.48 13.94
CA LEU A 116 -20.68 -4.32 15.16
C LEU A 116 -20.87 -5.66 15.89
N LEU A 117 -21.06 -6.76 15.15
CA LEU A 117 -21.09 -8.11 15.72
C LEU A 117 -19.78 -8.51 16.38
N LEU A 118 -18.64 -8.26 15.73
CA LEU A 118 -17.32 -8.55 16.30
C LEU A 118 -17.06 -7.75 17.58
N GLN A 119 -17.59 -6.52 17.65
CA GLN A 119 -17.43 -5.59 18.76
C GLN A 119 -18.61 -5.60 19.75
N ASN A 120 -19.46 -6.64 19.74
CA ASN A 120 -20.69 -6.70 20.53
C ASN A 120 -20.48 -6.45 22.04
N HIS A 121 -19.52 -7.17 22.64
CA HIS A 121 -19.19 -7.03 24.07
C HIS A 121 -18.61 -5.63 24.39
N PRO A 122 -17.54 -5.15 23.72
CA PRO A 122 -17.02 -3.81 23.96
C PRO A 122 -18.06 -2.69 23.82
N ILE A 123 -18.91 -2.73 22.79
CA ILE A 123 -19.94 -1.71 22.58
C ILE A 123 -20.99 -1.73 23.69
N SER A 124 -21.45 -2.92 24.10
CA SER A 124 -22.36 -3.07 25.24
C SER A 124 -21.73 -2.51 26.53
N GLY A 125 -20.43 -2.73 26.71
CA GLY A 125 -19.63 -2.14 27.79
C GLY A 125 -19.68 -0.61 27.78
N HIS A 126 -19.46 0.02 26.63
CA HIS A 126 -19.53 1.49 26.52
C HIS A 126 -20.91 2.06 26.87
N PHE A 127 -22.01 1.39 26.48
CA PHE A 127 -23.36 1.78 26.92
C PHE A 127 -23.54 1.64 28.43
N HIS A 128 -22.96 0.60 29.03
CA HIS A 128 -22.98 0.41 30.46
C HIS A 128 -22.19 1.50 31.20
N ASP A 129 -21.01 1.85 30.71
CA ASP A 129 -20.15 2.89 31.26
C ASP A 129 -20.84 4.26 31.21
N LEU A 130 -21.44 4.63 30.06
CA LEU A 130 -22.24 5.85 29.96
C LEU A 130 -23.41 5.85 30.95
N ASN A 131 -24.07 4.70 31.14
CA ASN A 131 -25.14 4.61 32.14
C ASN A 131 -24.60 4.78 33.57
N LYS A 132 -23.39 4.30 33.87
CA LYS A 132 -22.74 4.55 35.17
C LYS A 132 -22.38 6.02 35.34
N GLU A 133 -21.87 6.68 34.30
CA GLU A 133 -21.63 8.12 34.29
C GLU A 133 -22.93 8.90 34.54
N ILE A 134 -24.06 8.52 33.90
CA ILE A 134 -25.38 9.11 34.17
C ILE A 134 -25.77 8.94 35.64
N SER A 135 -25.60 7.74 36.19
CA SER A 135 -25.92 7.48 37.60
C SER A 135 -25.09 8.36 38.53
N THR A 136 -23.77 8.44 38.31
CA THR A 136 -22.87 9.27 39.13
C THR A 136 -23.20 10.75 39.02
N LEU A 137 -23.53 11.23 37.83
CA LEU A 137 -23.93 12.62 37.61
C LEU A 137 -25.21 12.97 38.38
N LEU A 138 -26.23 12.12 38.29
CA LEU A 138 -27.49 12.32 39.00
C LEU A 138 -27.35 12.16 40.53
N ASP A 139 -26.38 11.39 41.00
CA ASP A 139 -26.07 11.25 42.44
C ASP A 139 -25.45 12.51 43.05
N VAL A 140 -24.79 13.33 42.23
CA VAL A 140 -24.14 14.58 42.66
C VAL A 140 -25.02 15.81 42.36
N PHE A 141 -25.98 15.70 41.44
CA PHE A 141 -26.84 16.81 41.04
C PHE A 141 -27.69 17.33 42.22
N PRO A 142 -27.63 18.64 42.54
CA PRO A 142 -28.26 19.19 43.75
C PRO A 142 -29.77 19.39 43.58
N MET A 143 -30.55 18.31 43.68
CA MET A 143 -32.01 18.33 43.46
C MET A 143 -32.78 19.25 44.44
N GLU A 144 -32.27 19.45 45.65
CA GLU A 144 -32.89 20.31 46.68
C GLU A 144 -32.60 21.80 46.47
N ASP A 145 -31.45 22.13 45.87
CA ASP A 145 -30.99 23.51 45.69
C ASP A 145 -31.43 24.11 44.34
N VAL A 146 -32.07 23.31 43.48
CA VAL A 146 -32.58 23.73 42.16
C VAL A 146 -34.11 23.69 42.21
N GLU A 147 -34.75 24.84 41.90
CA GLU A 147 -36.21 25.00 41.90
C GLU A 147 -36.88 24.28 40.71
N LEU A 148 -36.94 22.95 40.78
CA LEU A 148 -37.60 22.09 39.78
C LEU A 148 -39.10 21.92 40.07
N GLY A 149 -39.91 21.86 39.00
CA GLY A 149 -41.30 21.44 39.07
C GLY A 149 -41.41 20.00 39.59
N GLU A 150 -42.50 19.67 40.28
CA GLU A 150 -42.70 18.35 40.90
C GLU A 150 -42.64 17.22 39.85
N ASP A 151 -43.19 17.46 38.66
CA ASP A 151 -43.18 16.53 37.54
C ASP A 151 -41.77 16.27 36.97
N VAL A 152 -40.97 17.31 36.80
CA VAL A 152 -39.56 17.20 36.34
C VAL A 152 -38.71 16.51 37.41
N ARG A 153 -38.92 16.86 38.69
CA ARG A 153 -38.23 16.24 39.82
C ARG A 153 -38.48 14.73 39.87
N GLU A 154 -39.75 14.30 39.77
CA GLU A 154 -40.11 12.88 39.75
C GLU A 154 -39.47 12.11 38.59
N GLN A 155 -39.43 12.71 37.39
CA GLN A 155 -38.79 12.09 36.22
C GLN A 155 -37.28 11.87 36.42
N ILE A 156 -36.59 12.85 37.00
CA ILE A 156 -35.15 12.76 37.25
C ILE A 156 -34.83 11.78 38.38
N GLU A 157 -35.62 11.75 39.45
CA GLU A 157 -35.48 10.73 40.49
C GLU A 157 -35.71 9.31 39.95
N LEU A 158 -36.70 9.14 39.07
CA LEU A 158 -36.97 7.86 38.44
C LEU A 158 -35.77 7.44 37.56
N LEU A 159 -35.26 8.37 36.74
CA LEU A 159 -34.07 8.15 35.92
C LEU A 159 -32.86 7.74 36.77
N GLN A 160 -32.62 8.44 37.89
CA GLN A 160 -31.54 8.13 38.82
C GLN A 160 -31.68 6.70 39.38
N ARG A 161 -32.87 6.33 39.87
CA ARG A 161 -33.14 4.97 40.40
C ARG A 161 -32.94 3.90 39.33
N GLN A 162 -33.34 4.15 38.10
CA GLN A 162 -33.14 3.24 36.97
C GLN A 162 -31.66 3.11 36.59
N ALA A 163 -30.93 4.23 36.50
CA ALA A 163 -29.51 4.26 36.15
C ALA A 163 -28.66 3.50 37.20
N ARG A 164 -28.95 3.66 38.49
CA ARG A 164 -28.28 2.93 39.58
C ARG A 164 -28.43 1.40 39.47
N ARG A 165 -29.63 0.93 39.10
CA ARG A 165 -29.98 -0.50 39.04
C ARG A 165 -29.60 -1.18 37.72
N ALA A 166 -29.28 -0.42 36.69
CA ALA A 166 -28.95 -0.97 35.38
C ALA A 166 -27.64 -1.78 35.42
N LYS A 167 -27.71 -2.98 34.83
CA LYS A 167 -26.60 -3.92 34.67
C LYS A 167 -26.10 -3.87 33.23
N LEU A 168 -24.91 -4.41 32.98
CA LEU A 168 -24.42 -4.66 31.62
C LEU A 168 -25.46 -5.53 30.90
N PHE A 169 -25.92 -5.06 29.74
CA PHE A 169 -26.86 -5.78 28.90
C PHE A 169 -26.19 -6.06 27.56
N ILE A 170 -26.04 -7.34 27.26
CA ILE A 170 -25.62 -7.85 25.96
C ILE A 170 -26.86 -8.53 25.37
N ASP A 171 -27.20 -8.20 24.13
CA ASP A 171 -28.37 -8.77 23.48
C ASP A 171 -28.07 -10.23 23.08
N ASP A 172 -28.88 -11.17 23.56
CA ASP A 172 -28.68 -12.60 23.30
C ASP A 172 -28.79 -12.94 21.81
N GLY A 173 -29.59 -12.19 21.03
CA GLY A 173 -29.70 -12.38 19.59
C GLY A 173 -28.45 -11.88 18.84
N ASP A 174 -27.90 -10.74 19.27
CA ASP A 174 -26.65 -10.21 18.73
C ASP A 174 -25.48 -11.16 19.07
N GLU A 175 -25.47 -11.74 20.27
CA GLU A 175 -24.43 -12.68 20.70
C GLU A 175 -24.55 -14.04 20.00
N GLU A 176 -25.77 -14.56 19.78
CA GLU A 176 -25.98 -15.77 18.98
C GLU A 176 -25.45 -15.59 17.56
N LEU A 177 -25.74 -14.44 16.92
CA LEU A 177 -25.22 -14.10 15.59
C LEU A 177 -23.69 -14.02 15.58
N ARG A 178 -23.10 -13.42 16.61
CA ARG A 178 -21.65 -13.35 16.76
C ARG A 178 -21.05 -14.76 16.88
N VAL A 179 -21.57 -15.59 17.77
CA VAL A 179 -21.08 -16.97 17.97
C VAL A 179 -21.20 -17.76 16.68
N GLN A 180 -22.32 -17.63 15.95
CA GLN A 180 -22.50 -18.26 14.66
C GLN A 180 -21.45 -17.77 13.63
N PHE A 181 -21.16 -16.47 13.58
CA PHE A 181 -20.14 -15.91 12.68
C PHE A 181 -18.74 -16.50 12.97
N PHE A 182 -18.36 -16.61 14.24
CA PHE A 182 -17.10 -17.26 14.63
C PHE A 182 -17.10 -18.76 14.31
N SER A 183 -18.24 -19.44 14.42
CA SER A 183 -18.34 -20.86 14.10
C SER A 183 -18.03 -21.16 12.62
N PHE A 184 -18.50 -20.30 11.69
CA PHE A 184 -18.14 -20.43 10.27
C PHE A 184 -16.65 -20.24 10.03
N LEU A 185 -16.01 -19.32 10.73
CA LEU A 185 -14.56 -19.11 10.62
C LEU A 185 -13.78 -20.34 11.14
N ASP A 186 -14.24 -20.95 12.24
CA ASP A 186 -13.67 -22.18 12.80
C ASP A 186 -13.85 -23.39 11.88
N GLU A 187 -14.94 -23.46 11.11
CA GLU A 187 -15.09 -24.50 10.07
C GLU A 187 -14.01 -24.39 8.99
N PHE A 188 -13.72 -23.18 8.51
CA PHE A 188 -12.61 -22.94 7.59
C PHE A 188 -11.26 -23.29 8.22
N GLU A 189 -11.05 -22.99 9.51
CA GLU A 189 -9.83 -23.38 10.22
C GLU A 189 -9.65 -24.92 10.27
N LYS A 190 -10.77 -25.65 10.39
CA LYS A 190 -10.83 -27.11 10.34
C LYS A 190 -10.79 -27.67 8.90
N GLY A 191 -10.68 -26.82 7.88
CA GLY A 191 -10.62 -27.20 6.48
C GLY A 191 -11.96 -27.62 5.87
N ARG A 192 -13.07 -27.29 6.51
CA ARG A 192 -14.42 -27.50 5.99
C ARG A 192 -14.99 -26.19 5.45
N VAL A 193 -15.80 -26.29 4.41
CA VAL A 193 -16.52 -25.14 3.86
C VAL A 193 -17.94 -25.18 4.42
N PRO A 194 -18.45 -24.07 5.00
CA PRO A 194 -19.81 -24.02 5.52
C PRO A 194 -20.87 -24.24 4.44
N ASP A 195 -22.04 -24.75 4.85
CA ASP A 195 -23.17 -24.97 3.96
C ASP A 195 -23.70 -23.66 3.36
N SER A 196 -24.02 -23.66 2.07
CA SER A 196 -24.44 -22.45 1.36
C SER A 196 -25.82 -21.94 1.81
N ALA A 197 -26.74 -22.81 2.24
CA ALA A 197 -28.05 -22.42 2.74
C ALA A 197 -27.93 -21.76 4.13
N ASP A 198 -27.05 -22.27 4.99
CA ASP A 198 -26.77 -21.68 6.30
C ASP A 198 -26.12 -20.30 6.16
N LEU A 199 -25.18 -20.16 5.23
CA LEU A 199 -24.56 -18.88 4.89
C LEU A 199 -25.59 -17.89 4.34
N TRP A 200 -26.50 -18.34 3.48
CA TRP A 200 -27.57 -17.49 2.95
C TRP A 200 -28.52 -17.03 4.06
N LEU A 201 -28.97 -17.93 4.94
CA LEU A 201 -29.81 -17.59 6.08
C LEU A 201 -29.13 -16.56 6.99
N PHE A 202 -27.84 -16.74 7.25
CA PHE A 202 -27.07 -15.81 8.08
C PHE A 202 -26.94 -14.43 7.42
N PHE A 203 -26.35 -14.35 6.22
CA PHE A 203 -26.05 -13.06 5.57
C PHE A 203 -27.31 -12.34 5.05
N ALA A 204 -28.18 -13.04 4.32
CA ALA A 204 -29.30 -12.40 3.62
C ALA A 204 -30.51 -12.15 4.53
N GLU A 205 -30.89 -13.13 5.34
CA GLU A 205 -32.09 -13.03 6.18
C GLU A 205 -31.79 -12.40 7.54
N ARG A 206 -30.80 -12.92 8.28
CA ARG A 206 -30.53 -12.42 9.64
C ARG A 206 -29.78 -11.09 9.65
N LEU A 207 -28.73 -10.94 8.83
CA LEU A 207 -27.97 -9.68 8.75
C LEU A 207 -28.58 -8.67 7.77
N GLY A 208 -29.42 -9.11 6.83
CA GLY A 208 -29.98 -8.22 5.80
C GLY A 208 -28.94 -7.68 4.82
N ILE A 209 -27.88 -8.45 4.54
CA ILE A 209 -26.91 -8.20 3.45
C ILE A 209 -27.43 -8.97 2.24
N ARG A 210 -28.11 -8.28 1.32
CA ARG A 210 -28.91 -8.94 0.28
C ARG A 210 -28.29 -8.90 -1.12
N ASP A 211 -27.19 -8.18 -1.27
CA ASP A 211 -26.58 -7.92 -2.56
C ASP A 211 -25.06 -7.82 -2.46
N ALA A 212 -24.41 -7.93 -3.62
CA ALA A 212 -22.98 -7.98 -3.74
C ALA A 212 -22.28 -6.66 -3.35
N LYS A 213 -22.95 -5.51 -3.51
CA LYS A 213 -22.45 -4.18 -3.17
C LYS A 213 -22.50 -3.96 -1.67
N SER A 214 -23.60 -4.32 -1.01
CA SER A 214 -23.73 -4.30 0.44
C SER A 214 -22.67 -5.18 1.09
N CYS A 215 -22.44 -6.40 0.58
CA CYS A 215 -21.39 -7.29 1.08
C CYS A 215 -19.97 -6.72 0.86
N ARG A 216 -19.72 -6.05 -0.28
CA ARG A 216 -18.44 -5.36 -0.52
C ARG A 216 -18.18 -4.22 0.45
N ASN A 217 -19.19 -3.40 0.75
CA ASN A 217 -19.05 -2.32 1.72
C ASN A 217 -18.65 -2.85 3.10
N GLU A 218 -19.16 -4.02 3.50
CA GLU A 218 -18.78 -4.69 4.74
C GLU A 218 -17.32 -5.16 4.70
N ILE A 219 -16.87 -5.75 3.58
CA ILE A 219 -15.46 -6.17 3.39
C ILE A 219 -14.53 -4.95 3.46
N GLU A 220 -14.82 -3.89 2.70
CA GLU A 220 -14.02 -2.66 2.68
C GLU A 220 -13.93 -2.03 4.06
N PHE A 221 -15.02 -2.02 4.83
CA PHE A 221 -15.01 -1.52 6.20
C PHE A 221 -14.08 -2.35 7.11
N LEU A 222 -14.12 -3.68 7.02
CA LEU A 222 -13.24 -4.56 7.81
C LEU A 222 -11.76 -4.38 7.41
N GLU A 223 -11.47 -4.24 6.12
CA GLU A 223 -10.12 -3.93 5.61
C GLU A 223 -9.63 -2.56 6.11
N GLU A 224 -10.50 -1.54 6.10
CA GLU A 224 -10.23 -0.24 6.72
C GLU A 224 -9.88 -0.39 8.20
N GLN A 225 -10.57 -1.27 8.96
CA GLN A 225 -10.25 -1.50 10.37
C GLN A 225 -8.90 -2.22 10.56
N ILE A 226 -8.52 -3.14 9.67
CA ILE A 226 -7.22 -3.84 9.74
C ILE A 226 -6.05 -2.87 9.59
N ILE A 227 -6.09 -1.98 8.60
CA ILE A 227 -5.04 -0.96 8.37
C ILE A 227 -4.85 -0.07 9.60
N ASN A 228 -5.96 0.15 10.29
CA ASN A 228 -6.12 1.05 11.41
C ASN A 228 -5.89 0.38 12.77
N HIS A 229 -5.74 -0.95 12.81
CA HIS A 229 -5.75 -1.74 14.03
C HIS A 229 -4.54 -1.44 14.92
N GLU A 230 -4.79 -1.17 16.21
CA GLU A 230 -3.75 -1.08 17.23
C GLU A 230 -3.52 -2.50 17.77
N GLY A 231 -2.30 -3.03 17.62
CA GLY A 231 -1.99 -4.47 17.70
C GLY A 231 -2.43 -5.25 18.96
N ASP A 232 -2.88 -4.56 20.01
CA ASP A 232 -3.30 -5.14 21.29
C ASP A 232 -4.83 -5.24 21.47
N VAL A 233 -5.64 -4.85 20.47
CA VAL A 233 -7.11 -4.89 20.53
C VAL A 233 -7.67 -6.22 20.02
N GLU A 234 -8.71 -6.75 20.64
CA GLU A 234 -9.45 -7.92 20.13
C GLU A 234 -10.61 -7.51 19.19
N PRO A 235 -10.88 -8.27 18.11
CA PRO A 235 -10.16 -9.45 17.64
C PRO A 235 -8.86 -9.10 16.91
N THR A 236 -7.84 -9.95 17.06
CA THR A 236 -6.51 -9.74 16.44
C THR A 236 -6.58 -9.57 14.91
N VAL A 237 -5.56 -8.91 14.35
CA VAL A 237 -5.45 -8.67 12.90
C VAL A 237 -5.54 -9.97 12.08
N SER A 238 -5.02 -11.10 12.58
CA SER A 238 -5.08 -12.39 11.88
C SER A 238 -6.50 -12.97 11.83
N VAL A 239 -7.29 -12.75 12.89
CA VAL A 239 -8.71 -13.14 12.95
C VAL A 239 -9.55 -12.25 12.03
N LEU A 240 -9.30 -10.93 12.03
CA LEU A 240 -9.95 -10.00 11.09
C LEU A 240 -9.65 -10.35 9.63
N ASN A 241 -8.41 -10.68 9.29
CA ASN A 241 -8.06 -11.19 7.97
C ASN A 241 -8.82 -12.48 7.61
N GLY A 242 -9.05 -13.34 8.60
CA GLY A 242 -9.91 -14.52 8.46
C GLY A 242 -11.34 -14.15 8.07
N PHE A 243 -11.96 -13.22 8.80
CA PHE A 243 -13.31 -12.74 8.50
C PHE A 243 -13.40 -12.03 7.15
N VAL A 244 -12.39 -11.27 6.74
CA VAL A 244 -12.33 -10.64 5.41
C VAL A 244 -12.30 -11.71 4.32
N ALA A 245 -11.41 -12.70 4.42
CA ALA A 245 -11.30 -13.78 3.45
C ALA A 245 -12.60 -14.61 3.36
N PHE A 246 -13.19 -14.93 4.52
CA PHE A 246 -14.47 -15.64 4.62
C PHE A 246 -15.64 -14.83 4.02
N THR A 247 -15.74 -13.55 4.35
CA THR A 247 -16.81 -12.69 3.83
C THR A 247 -16.67 -12.54 2.32
N ARG A 248 -15.42 -12.44 1.82
CA ARG A 248 -15.14 -12.42 0.38
C ARG A 248 -15.57 -13.72 -0.31
N TYR A 249 -15.32 -14.88 0.30
CA TYR A 249 -15.86 -16.17 -0.18
C TYR A 249 -17.40 -16.12 -0.28
N CYS A 250 -18.08 -15.70 0.78
CA CYS A 250 -19.54 -15.60 0.82
C CYS A 250 -20.10 -14.63 -0.22
N ARG A 251 -19.40 -13.51 -0.46
CA ARG A 251 -19.77 -12.52 -1.49
C ARG A 251 -19.98 -13.19 -2.85
N PHE A 252 -19.01 -14.00 -3.27
CA PHE A 252 -19.05 -14.70 -4.56
C PHE A 252 -20.03 -15.86 -4.57
N LEU A 253 -20.08 -16.64 -3.48
CA LEU A 253 -20.94 -17.81 -3.38
C LEU A 253 -22.43 -17.42 -3.42
N LEU A 254 -22.82 -16.42 -2.63
CA LEU A 254 -24.22 -16.08 -2.38
C LEU A 254 -24.77 -15.05 -3.36
N PHE A 255 -24.00 -14.02 -3.69
CA PHE A 255 -24.46 -12.87 -4.47
C PHE A 255 -23.88 -12.82 -5.88
N GLY A 256 -23.06 -13.82 -6.25
CA GLY A 256 -22.52 -13.97 -7.59
C GLY A 256 -21.47 -12.92 -7.98
N PHE A 257 -21.29 -12.80 -9.29
CA PHE A 257 -20.23 -12.02 -9.93
C PHE A 257 -20.75 -10.77 -10.63
N GLU A 258 -22.07 -10.57 -10.63
CA GLU A 258 -22.69 -9.40 -11.25
C GLU A 258 -22.41 -8.17 -10.38
N GLU A 259 -21.57 -7.28 -10.90
CA GLU A 259 -21.55 -5.88 -10.48
C GLU A 259 -22.54 -5.15 -11.38
N ASP A 260 -23.41 -4.30 -10.82
CA ASP A 260 -24.18 -3.35 -11.60
C ASP A 260 -23.22 -2.64 -12.58
N GLU A 261 -23.49 -2.78 -13.88
CA GLU A 261 -22.68 -2.31 -15.01
C GLU A 261 -22.42 -0.79 -14.98
N VAL A 262 -21.57 -0.26 -14.09
CA VAL A 262 -21.11 1.13 -14.17
C VAL A 262 -19.73 1.30 -13.50
N GLU A 263 -18.66 0.89 -14.17
CA GLU A 263 -17.31 1.51 -14.13
C GLU A 263 -16.24 0.69 -14.90
N LEU A 264 -16.64 -0.08 -15.92
CA LEU A 264 -15.69 -0.72 -16.83
C LEU A 264 -15.59 0.08 -18.14
N GLY A 265 -14.74 1.12 -18.11
CA GLY A 265 -14.13 1.70 -19.30
C GLY A 265 -14.59 3.11 -19.68
N ILE A 266 -13.67 4.07 -19.50
CA ILE A 266 -13.40 5.31 -20.26
C ILE A 266 -13.01 6.39 -19.24
N GLY A 267 -11.79 6.92 -19.39
CA GLY A 267 -11.22 7.90 -18.48
C GLY A 267 -12.14 9.11 -18.26
N ASN A 268 -12.33 9.45 -16.99
CA ASN A 268 -12.31 10.84 -16.55
C ASN A 268 -12.06 10.88 -15.04
N ASN A 269 -11.07 11.68 -14.66
CA ASN A 269 -10.87 12.16 -13.29
C ASN A 269 -12.12 12.92 -12.84
N GLN A 270 -13.14 12.21 -12.36
CA GLN A 270 -14.24 12.79 -11.62
C GLN A 270 -14.34 12.06 -10.30
N ARG A 271 -13.62 12.59 -9.31
CA ARG A 271 -13.96 12.46 -7.90
C ARG A 271 -15.47 12.74 -7.77
N LYS A 272 -16.28 11.70 -7.53
CA LYS A 272 -17.68 11.87 -7.15
C LYS A 272 -17.74 12.80 -5.92
N PRO A 273 -18.63 13.81 -5.91
CA PRO A 273 -18.64 14.81 -4.86
C PRO A 273 -19.13 14.16 -3.57
N ARG A 274 -18.31 14.19 -2.52
CA ARG A 274 -18.79 13.94 -1.16
C ARG A 274 -19.75 15.07 -0.83
N LYS A 275 -21.03 14.73 -0.63
CA LYS A 275 -22.05 15.63 -0.07
C LYS A 275 -21.55 16.17 1.26
N GLY A 276 -21.32 17.47 1.27
CA GLY A 276 -20.92 18.27 2.43
C GLY A 276 -21.07 19.75 2.09
N LEU A 277 -22.29 20.18 1.81
CA LEU A 277 -22.70 21.57 1.94
C LEU A 277 -22.38 21.99 3.38
N ILE A 278 -21.28 22.73 3.57
CA ILE A 278 -20.91 23.57 4.74
C ILE A 278 -19.51 24.18 4.52
N THR A 279 -18.66 23.66 3.64
CA THR A 279 -17.27 24.17 3.46
C THR A 279 -17.11 25.42 2.59
N GLN A 280 -18.19 26.03 2.08
CA GLN A 280 -18.07 27.15 1.16
C GLN A 280 -17.93 28.52 1.84
N GLU A 281 -18.25 28.63 3.14
CA GLU A 281 -18.19 29.90 3.90
C GLU A 281 -16.87 30.14 4.66
N ILE A 282 -15.90 29.22 4.60
CA ILE A 282 -14.59 29.37 5.28
C ILE A 282 -13.45 29.63 4.27
N ALA A 283 -13.73 29.65 2.97
CA ALA A 283 -12.72 29.77 1.92
C ALA A 283 -12.12 31.18 1.75
N GLU A 284 -12.64 32.20 2.44
CA GLU A 284 -12.23 33.61 2.22
C GLU A 284 -11.36 34.21 3.33
N THR A 285 -10.78 33.41 4.23
CA THR A 285 -9.89 33.96 5.28
C THR A 285 -8.52 33.28 5.28
N PHE A 286 -7.56 33.91 4.61
CA PHE A 286 -6.09 33.78 4.73
C PHE A 286 -5.51 32.38 5.05
N ILE A 287 -4.90 31.74 4.05
CA ILE A 287 -4.14 30.48 4.16
C ILE A 287 -2.97 30.67 5.14
N THR A 288 -3.19 30.29 6.39
CA THR A 288 -2.16 30.22 7.41
C THR A 288 -2.13 28.79 7.93
N ILE A 289 -0.98 28.10 7.83
CA ILE A 289 -0.83 26.74 8.36
C ILE A 289 -1.16 26.77 9.86
N PRO A 290 -2.08 25.91 10.36
CA PRO A 290 -2.36 25.83 11.78
C PRO A 290 -1.09 25.58 12.59
N LYS A 291 -0.88 26.35 13.67
CA LYS A 291 0.34 26.27 14.50
C LYS A 291 0.59 24.87 15.06
N ASP A 292 -0.47 24.09 15.27
CA ASP A 292 -0.40 22.72 15.78
C ASP A 292 0.14 21.71 14.75
N PHE A 293 0.18 22.08 13.47
CA PHE A 293 0.75 21.27 12.39
C PHE A 293 2.23 21.58 12.15
N CYS A 294 2.73 22.67 12.73
CA CYS A 294 4.13 23.08 12.62
C CYS A 294 4.97 22.43 13.72
N CYS A 295 6.15 21.93 13.36
CA CYS A 295 7.14 21.48 14.32
C CYS A 295 7.61 22.66 15.19
N PRO A 296 7.61 22.57 16.52
CA PRO A 296 8.09 23.66 17.36
C PRO A 296 9.59 23.97 17.24
N ILE A 297 10.37 23.10 16.58
CA ILE A 297 11.82 23.30 16.34
C ILE A 297 12.04 23.97 14.98
N SER A 298 11.55 23.36 13.89
CA SER A 298 11.77 23.90 12.54
C SER A 298 10.77 24.98 12.15
N LEU A 299 9.65 25.11 12.87
CA LEU A 299 8.49 25.95 12.55
C LEU A 299 7.78 25.58 11.23
N ASP A 300 8.25 24.53 10.56
CA ASP A 300 7.70 23.99 9.33
C ASP A 300 6.64 22.93 9.59
N LEU A 301 5.79 22.69 8.59
CA LEU A 301 4.79 21.61 8.61
C LEU A 301 5.44 20.24 8.92
N MET A 302 4.93 19.53 9.93
CA MET A 302 5.46 18.22 10.30
C MET A 302 5.14 17.18 9.23
N ARG A 303 6.17 16.51 8.70
CA ARG A 303 6.02 15.39 7.76
C ARG A 303 5.91 14.07 8.51
N GLU A 304 6.70 13.91 9.57
CA GLU A 304 6.69 12.74 10.45
C GLU A 304 6.53 13.17 11.92
N PRO A 305 5.31 13.51 12.37
CA PRO A 305 5.09 13.93 13.74
C PRO A 305 5.35 12.77 14.73
N VAL A 306 6.18 13.02 15.74
CA VAL A 306 6.56 12.10 16.82
C VAL A 306 6.41 12.78 18.19
N ILE A 307 5.96 12.03 19.19
CA ILE A 307 5.76 12.47 20.57
C ILE A 307 6.98 12.08 21.40
N VAL A 308 7.49 13.04 22.18
CA VAL A 308 8.48 12.80 23.23
C VAL A 308 7.80 12.52 24.57
N SER A 309 8.54 12.05 25.57
CA SER A 309 8.00 11.68 26.89
C SER A 309 7.23 12.78 27.64
N THR A 310 7.44 14.05 27.29
CA THR A 310 6.69 15.21 27.83
C THR A 310 5.34 15.45 27.14
N GLY A 311 4.95 14.60 26.18
CA GLY A 311 3.70 14.71 25.44
C GLY A 311 3.70 15.74 24.30
N GLN A 312 4.80 16.46 24.07
CA GLN A 312 4.94 17.39 22.95
C GLN A 312 5.25 16.65 21.64
N THR A 313 4.72 17.15 20.52
CA THR A 313 4.93 16.57 19.19
C THR A 313 5.89 17.41 18.37
N TYR A 314 6.81 16.76 17.68
CA TYR A 314 7.82 17.36 16.81
C TYR A 314 7.91 16.60 15.49
N ASP A 315 8.50 17.19 14.46
CA ASP A 315 8.91 16.41 13.29
C ASP A 315 10.10 15.52 13.66
N ARG A 316 10.06 14.24 13.24
CA ARG A 316 11.07 13.22 13.55
C ARG A 316 12.48 13.70 13.25
N SER A 317 12.70 14.30 12.09
CA SER A 317 14.03 14.76 11.67
C SER A 317 14.57 15.85 12.59
N SER A 318 13.70 16.73 13.08
CA SER A 318 14.05 17.88 13.90
C SER A 318 14.38 17.48 15.34
N ILE A 319 13.55 16.62 15.95
CA ILE A 319 13.80 16.17 17.32
C ILE A 319 14.93 15.14 17.41
N SER A 320 15.13 14.32 16.38
CA SER A 320 16.25 13.36 16.37
C SER A 320 17.59 14.11 16.34
N ARG A 321 17.72 15.14 15.50
CA ARG A 321 18.90 16.02 15.47
C ARG A 321 19.17 16.67 16.83
N TRP A 322 18.13 17.20 17.47
CA TRP A 322 18.24 17.82 18.80
C TRP A 322 18.78 16.84 19.86
N LEU A 323 18.34 15.58 19.83
CA LEU A 323 18.82 14.55 20.75
C LEU A 323 20.25 14.08 20.40
N GLU A 324 20.58 13.98 19.11
CA GLU A 324 21.92 13.63 18.62
C GLU A 324 22.99 14.69 18.98
N GLU A 325 22.59 15.96 19.08
CA GLU A 325 23.42 17.08 19.55
C GLU A 325 23.69 17.03 21.08
N GLY A 326 23.16 16.02 21.78
CA GLY A 326 23.41 15.77 23.20
C GLY A 326 22.45 16.46 24.15
N HIS A 327 21.37 17.07 23.65
CA HIS A 327 20.35 17.70 24.49
C HIS A 327 19.40 16.66 25.09
N CYS A 328 19.18 16.73 26.41
CA CYS A 328 18.27 15.85 27.15
C CYS A 328 17.00 16.57 27.64
N THR A 329 16.66 17.70 27.03
CA THR A 329 15.52 18.54 27.40
C THR A 329 14.52 18.66 26.25
N CYS A 330 13.25 18.83 26.60
CA CYS A 330 12.18 19.12 25.67
C CYS A 330 12.34 20.54 25.10
N PRO A 331 12.51 20.72 23.78
CA PRO A 331 12.77 22.04 23.18
C PRO A 331 11.72 23.11 23.48
N LYS A 332 10.46 22.70 23.69
CA LYS A 332 9.33 23.63 23.88
C LYS A 332 9.03 23.93 25.35
N THR A 333 9.27 22.97 26.24
CA THR A 333 8.91 23.11 27.67
C THR A 333 10.12 23.26 28.59
N GLY A 334 11.34 23.03 28.10
CA GLY A 334 12.57 23.06 28.91
C GLY A 334 12.69 21.91 29.92
N GLN A 335 11.68 21.03 30.01
CA GLN A 335 11.68 19.90 30.95
C GLN A 335 12.67 18.81 30.51
N MET A 336 13.33 18.16 31.47
CA MET A 336 14.18 17.01 31.20
C MET A 336 13.36 15.84 30.64
N LEU A 337 13.87 15.18 29.60
CA LEU A 337 13.27 14.01 29.00
C LEU A 337 13.73 12.76 29.78
N PRO A 338 12.85 12.07 30.54
CA PRO A 338 13.20 10.83 31.24
C PRO A 338 13.63 9.69 30.31
N ASN A 339 13.20 9.72 29.04
CA ASN A 339 13.70 8.82 28.01
C ASN A 339 13.72 9.52 26.65
N THR A 340 14.56 9.03 25.74
CA THR A 340 14.69 9.50 24.35
C THR A 340 13.78 8.74 23.39
N ARG A 341 12.75 8.05 23.89
CA ARG A 341 11.86 7.24 23.07
C ARG A 341 10.90 8.14 22.30
N LEU A 342 10.94 8.05 20.97
CA LEU A 342 10.05 8.79 20.08
C LEU A 342 8.87 7.90 19.68
N VAL A 343 7.65 8.32 20.02
CA VAL A 343 6.41 7.59 19.69
C VAL A 343 5.74 8.26 18.48
N PRO A 344 5.51 7.56 17.35
CA PRO A 344 4.87 8.16 16.18
C PRO A 344 3.46 8.69 16.47
N ASN A 345 3.19 9.95 16.14
CA ASN A 345 1.85 10.56 16.24
C ASN A 345 1.08 10.39 14.93
N ARG A 346 0.63 9.15 14.69
CA ARG A 346 -0.08 8.80 13.44
C ARG A 346 -1.39 9.60 13.27
N ALA A 347 -2.04 9.97 14.38
CA ALA A 347 -3.25 10.80 14.36
C ALA A 347 -2.98 12.20 13.79
N LEU A 348 -1.95 12.89 14.30
CA LEU A 348 -1.56 14.22 13.79
C LEU A 348 -1.09 14.15 12.34
N ARG A 349 -0.35 13.10 11.97
CA ARG A 349 0.10 12.88 10.58
C ARG A 349 -1.08 12.80 9.62
N ASN A 350 -2.12 12.06 9.98
CA ASN A 350 -3.31 11.92 9.16
C ASN A 350 -4.11 13.23 9.07
N LEU A 351 -4.19 14.01 10.15
CA LEU A 351 -4.81 15.34 10.15
C LEU A 351 -4.08 16.32 9.22
N ILE A 352 -2.74 16.34 9.29
CA ILE A 352 -1.89 17.15 8.41
C ILE A 352 -2.09 16.74 6.95
N MET A 353 -2.13 15.44 6.66
CA MET A 353 -2.34 14.91 5.32
C MET A 353 -3.73 15.28 4.76
N GLN A 354 -4.79 15.16 5.56
CA GLN A 354 -6.14 15.54 5.18
C GLN A 354 -6.25 17.05 4.93
N TRP A 355 -5.63 17.86 5.79
CA TRP A 355 -5.57 19.31 5.61
C TRP A 355 -4.82 19.68 4.33
N CYS A 356 -3.63 19.11 4.08
CA CYS A 356 -2.88 19.36 2.85
C CYS A 356 -3.69 18.98 1.60
N THR A 357 -4.41 17.86 1.65
CA THR A 357 -5.28 17.40 0.56
C THR A 357 -6.47 18.33 0.31
N ALA A 358 -7.06 18.87 1.39
CA ALA A 358 -8.20 19.78 1.30
C ALA A 358 -7.81 21.16 0.74
N TYR A 359 -6.60 21.65 1.07
CA TYR A 359 -6.09 22.96 0.65
C TYR A 359 -5.13 22.90 -0.55
N GLY A 360 -4.97 21.74 -1.19
CA GLY A 360 -4.14 21.58 -2.39
C GLY A 360 -2.63 21.77 -2.16
N ILE A 361 -2.16 21.58 -0.93
CA ILE A 361 -0.75 21.72 -0.56
C ILE A 361 -0.01 20.42 -0.90
N PRO A 362 1.15 20.45 -1.60
CA PRO A 362 1.94 19.27 -1.96
C PRO A 362 2.40 18.48 -0.73
N TYR A 363 1.62 17.46 -0.41
CA TYR A 363 1.79 16.40 0.60
C TYR A 363 2.75 15.27 0.22
N ASP A 364 4.08 15.43 0.12
CA ASP A 364 4.96 14.28 -0.15
C ASP A 364 5.41 13.60 1.16
N PRO A 365 4.80 12.46 1.57
CA PRO A 365 5.36 11.66 2.65
C PRO A 365 6.75 11.17 2.23
N PRO A 366 7.75 11.15 3.13
CA PRO A 366 9.03 10.56 2.81
C PRO A 366 8.81 9.12 2.34
N GLU A 367 9.37 8.80 1.16
CA GLU A 367 9.43 7.45 0.63
C GLU A 367 9.90 6.51 1.74
N CYS A 368 9.15 5.43 1.98
CA CYS A 368 9.58 4.35 2.86
C CYS A 368 10.89 3.75 2.33
N THR A 369 12.01 4.36 2.69
CA THR A 369 13.34 3.84 2.43
C THR A 369 13.56 2.73 3.46
N GLU A 370 13.34 1.49 3.01
CA GLU A 370 13.91 0.25 3.53
C GLU A 370 13.66 -0.16 5.01
N ALA A 371 12.73 0.47 5.72
CA ALA A 371 12.27 0.00 7.05
C ALA A 371 10.86 -0.61 7.07
N SER A 372 10.21 -0.77 5.92
CA SER A 372 8.83 -1.26 5.79
C SER A 372 8.70 -2.75 5.43
N ALA A 373 9.80 -3.50 5.38
CA ALA A 373 9.79 -4.96 5.20
C ALA A 373 9.98 -5.76 6.51
N GLU A 374 10.39 -5.14 7.63
CA GLU A 374 10.73 -5.88 8.86
C GLU A 374 10.07 -5.36 10.17
N SER A 375 9.15 -4.38 10.11
CA SER A 375 8.45 -3.90 11.33
C SER A 375 6.91 -3.97 11.31
N PHE A 376 6.35 -4.65 10.31
CA PHE A 376 5.15 -5.44 10.55
C PHE A 376 5.55 -6.86 10.21
N ALA A 377 5.60 -7.73 11.22
CA ALA A 377 5.24 -9.11 10.92
C ALA A 377 3.87 -9.00 10.26
N ALA A 378 3.80 -9.09 8.92
CA ALA A 378 2.56 -9.35 8.23
C ALA A 378 2.05 -10.60 8.94
N ALA A 379 1.05 -10.43 9.82
CA ALA A 379 0.57 -11.50 10.65
C ALA A 379 0.33 -12.67 9.71
N SER A 380 1.04 -13.79 9.94
CA SER A 380 0.93 -14.94 9.07
C SER A 380 -0.56 -15.22 8.88
N PRO A 381 -1.06 -15.28 7.63
CA PRO A 381 -2.49 -15.42 7.39
C PRO A 381 -3.01 -16.61 8.18
N SER A 382 -4.12 -16.41 8.90
CA SER A 382 -4.70 -17.47 9.73
C SER A 382 -5.04 -18.68 8.86
N LYS A 383 -5.04 -19.88 9.45
CA LYS A 383 -5.43 -21.10 8.72
C LYS A 383 -6.81 -20.96 8.09
N ALA A 384 -7.73 -20.33 8.81
CA ALA A 384 -9.06 -19.99 8.30
C ALA A 384 -9.00 -19.08 7.07
N ALA A 385 -8.19 -18.01 7.11
CA ALA A 385 -8.02 -17.11 5.96
C ALA A 385 -7.47 -17.84 4.73
N LEU A 386 -6.47 -18.72 4.94
CA LEU A 386 -5.89 -19.53 3.85
C LEU A 386 -6.92 -20.50 3.26
N ALA A 387 -7.71 -21.17 4.08
CA ALA A 387 -8.76 -22.08 3.64
C ALA A 387 -9.87 -21.34 2.87
N ALA A 388 -10.32 -20.18 3.38
CA ALA A 388 -11.32 -19.35 2.72
C ALA A 388 -10.83 -18.79 1.38
N ASN A 389 -9.57 -18.32 1.30
CA ASN A 389 -8.96 -17.88 0.05
C ASN A 389 -8.84 -19.02 -0.96
N LYS A 390 -8.47 -20.22 -0.51
CA LYS A 390 -8.42 -21.42 -1.36
C LYS A 390 -9.81 -21.78 -1.92
N ALA A 391 -10.85 -21.74 -1.09
CA ALA A 391 -12.23 -21.96 -1.53
C ALA A 391 -12.70 -20.88 -2.51
N THR A 392 -12.34 -19.61 -2.26
CA THR A 392 -12.61 -18.48 -3.14
C THR A 392 -11.94 -18.66 -4.51
N ALA A 393 -10.68 -19.08 -4.54
CA ALA A 393 -9.97 -19.38 -5.77
C ALA A 393 -10.69 -20.47 -6.59
N GLY A 394 -11.21 -21.51 -5.94
CA GLY A 394 -12.02 -22.54 -6.60
C GLY A 394 -13.26 -21.98 -7.30
N LEU A 395 -14.04 -21.13 -6.61
CA LEU A 395 -15.22 -20.48 -7.20
C LEU A 395 -14.84 -19.57 -8.38
N LEU A 396 -13.75 -18.81 -8.25
CA LEU A 396 -13.26 -17.92 -9.29
C LEU A 396 -12.84 -18.67 -10.55
N ILE A 397 -12.17 -19.81 -10.40
CA ILE A 397 -11.67 -20.61 -11.52
C ILE A 397 -12.84 -21.29 -12.25
N GLN A 398 -13.83 -21.82 -11.52
CA GLN A 398 -15.05 -22.34 -12.13
C GLN A 398 -15.75 -21.26 -13.00
N ARG A 399 -15.74 -19.99 -12.55
CA ARG A 399 -16.29 -18.89 -13.35
C ARG A 399 -15.40 -18.45 -14.51
N LEU A 400 -14.08 -18.63 -14.40
CA LEU A 400 -13.20 -18.48 -15.57
C LEU A 400 -13.48 -19.55 -16.63
N GLU A 401 -13.80 -20.77 -16.20
CA GLU A 401 -14.08 -21.90 -17.10
C GLU A 401 -15.45 -21.75 -17.79
N ASP A 402 -16.52 -21.65 -17.00
CA ASP A 402 -17.91 -21.77 -17.48
C ASP A 402 -18.67 -20.43 -17.57
N GLY A 403 -18.05 -19.32 -17.18
CA GLY A 403 -18.71 -18.01 -17.11
C GLY A 403 -18.94 -17.36 -18.48
N SER A 404 -19.87 -16.40 -18.51
CA SER A 404 -19.99 -15.46 -19.63
C SER A 404 -18.70 -14.63 -19.77
N PRO A 405 -18.43 -14.01 -20.94
CA PRO A 405 -17.23 -13.16 -21.10
C PRO A 405 -17.10 -12.05 -20.05
N CYS A 406 -18.23 -11.49 -19.59
CA CYS A 406 -18.25 -10.52 -18.50
C CYS A 406 -17.86 -11.18 -17.17
N ALA A 407 -18.46 -12.33 -16.83
CA ALA A 407 -18.12 -13.07 -15.62
C ALA A 407 -16.65 -13.53 -15.59
N GLN A 408 -16.09 -13.95 -16.73
CA GLN A 408 -14.67 -14.29 -16.88
C GLN A 408 -13.76 -13.07 -16.64
N THR A 409 -14.16 -11.89 -17.13
CA THR A 409 -13.44 -10.63 -16.91
C THR A 409 -13.38 -10.29 -15.41
N ILE A 410 -14.52 -10.43 -14.72
CA ILE A 410 -14.62 -10.17 -13.28
C ILE A 410 -13.82 -11.22 -12.49
N ALA A 411 -13.94 -12.50 -12.85
CA ALA A 411 -13.14 -13.55 -12.22
C ALA A 411 -11.63 -13.32 -12.39
N ALA A 412 -11.17 -12.91 -13.58
CA ALA A 412 -9.78 -12.55 -13.82
C ALA A 412 -9.32 -11.36 -12.96
N ARG A 413 -10.15 -10.32 -12.82
CA ARG A 413 -9.90 -9.16 -11.94
C ARG A 413 -9.72 -9.60 -10.49
N GLU A 414 -10.61 -10.44 -9.99
CA GLU A 414 -10.59 -10.90 -8.60
C GLU A 414 -9.43 -11.87 -8.33
N ILE A 415 -9.06 -12.70 -9.31
CA ILE A 415 -7.84 -13.52 -9.26
C ILE A 415 -6.59 -12.64 -9.23
N ARG A 416 -6.52 -11.59 -10.05
CA ARG A 416 -5.43 -10.59 -10.01
C ARG A 416 -5.29 -10.00 -8.61
N LEU A 417 -6.40 -9.60 -7.97
CA LEU A 417 -6.41 -9.04 -6.62
C LEU A 417 -5.99 -10.06 -5.56
N LEU A 418 -6.51 -11.29 -5.63
CA LEU A 418 -6.16 -12.36 -4.69
C LEU A 418 -4.67 -12.73 -4.78
N ALA A 419 -4.13 -12.83 -6.01
CA ALA A 419 -2.71 -13.15 -6.27
C ALA A 419 -1.73 -12.03 -5.86
N LYS A 420 -2.22 -10.79 -5.67
CA LYS A 420 -1.41 -9.69 -5.09
C LYS A 420 -0.99 -10.01 -3.66
N THR A 421 -1.82 -10.74 -2.93
CA THR A 421 -1.66 -10.98 -1.48
C THR A 421 -1.14 -12.39 -1.18
N GLY A 422 0.05 -12.51 -0.58
CA GLY A 422 0.58 -13.77 -0.05
C GLY A 422 1.08 -14.79 -1.09
N ARG A 423 2.10 -15.57 -0.73
CA ARG A 423 2.66 -16.62 -1.60
C ARG A 423 1.73 -17.84 -1.69
N GLU A 424 0.96 -18.08 -0.64
CA GLU A 424 0.02 -19.20 -0.50
C GLU A 424 -1.15 -19.04 -1.47
N ASN A 425 -1.72 -17.83 -1.58
CA ASN A 425 -2.80 -17.55 -2.53
C ASN A 425 -2.34 -17.77 -3.98
N ARG A 426 -1.12 -17.32 -4.34
CA ARG A 426 -0.53 -17.59 -5.66
C ARG A 426 -0.39 -19.08 -5.93
N ALA A 427 -0.02 -19.87 -4.92
CA ALA A 427 0.07 -21.32 -5.04
C ALA A 427 -1.32 -21.94 -5.25
N PHE A 428 -2.32 -21.58 -4.43
CA PHE A 428 -3.68 -22.12 -4.53
C PHE A 428 -4.34 -21.84 -5.86
N ILE A 429 -4.21 -20.61 -6.37
CA ILE A 429 -4.78 -20.21 -7.66
C ILE A 429 -4.19 -21.04 -8.81
N ALA A 430 -2.87 -21.23 -8.82
CA ALA A 430 -2.21 -22.02 -9.85
C ALA A 430 -2.50 -23.52 -9.72
N GLU A 431 -2.52 -24.06 -8.49
CA GLU A 431 -2.84 -25.47 -8.21
C GLU A 431 -4.28 -25.84 -8.57
N ALA A 432 -5.20 -24.88 -8.47
CA ALA A 432 -6.59 -25.06 -8.85
C ALA A 432 -6.85 -24.91 -10.36
N GLY A 433 -5.81 -24.67 -11.18
CA GLY A 433 -5.93 -24.67 -12.64
C GLY A 433 -6.32 -23.34 -13.27
N ALA A 434 -5.99 -22.20 -12.66
CA ALA A 434 -6.32 -20.89 -13.25
C ALA A 434 -5.53 -20.56 -14.53
N ILE A 435 -4.31 -21.07 -14.66
CA ILE A 435 -3.33 -20.64 -15.69
C ILE A 435 -3.82 -20.89 -17.14
N PRO A 436 -4.41 -22.04 -17.50
CA PRO A 436 -4.87 -22.27 -18.88
C PRO A 436 -6.02 -21.31 -19.25
N HIS A 437 -6.90 -21.01 -18.29
CA HIS A 437 -8.05 -20.15 -18.52
C HIS A 437 -7.64 -18.68 -18.63
N LEU A 438 -6.71 -18.23 -17.78
CA LEU A 438 -6.08 -16.91 -17.92
C LEU A 438 -5.37 -16.80 -19.27
N CYS A 439 -4.61 -17.83 -19.68
CA CYS A 439 -3.96 -17.87 -20.97
C CYS A 439 -4.92 -17.62 -22.13
N LYS A 440 -6.10 -18.26 -22.12
CA LYS A 440 -7.15 -18.03 -23.12
C LYS A 440 -7.64 -16.58 -23.16
N LEU A 441 -7.74 -15.92 -22.00
CA LEU A 441 -8.15 -14.52 -21.90
C LEU A 441 -7.08 -13.52 -22.38
N LEU A 442 -5.80 -13.93 -22.53
CA LEU A 442 -4.76 -13.06 -23.11
C LEU A 442 -5.07 -12.70 -24.57
N SER A 443 -5.79 -13.56 -25.30
CA SER A 443 -6.23 -13.31 -26.66
C SER A 443 -7.63 -12.67 -26.74
N SER A 444 -8.19 -12.20 -25.62
CA SER A 444 -9.53 -11.59 -25.60
C SER A 444 -9.57 -10.26 -26.38
N PRO A 445 -10.64 -10.01 -27.16
CA PRO A 445 -10.85 -8.69 -27.77
C PRO A 445 -11.25 -7.62 -26.73
N ASN A 446 -11.66 -8.02 -25.53
CA ASN A 446 -11.95 -7.10 -24.45
C ASN A 446 -10.64 -6.68 -23.76
N SER A 447 -10.29 -5.39 -23.89
CA SER A 447 -9.09 -4.81 -23.30
C SER A 447 -8.99 -5.02 -21.78
N VAL A 448 -10.11 -4.91 -21.07
CA VAL A 448 -10.15 -5.09 -19.61
C VAL A 448 -9.95 -6.55 -19.23
N ALA A 449 -10.47 -7.49 -20.02
CA ALA A 449 -10.25 -8.92 -19.79
C ALA A 449 -8.78 -9.31 -20.02
N GLN A 450 -8.19 -8.84 -21.13
CA GLN A 450 -6.79 -9.08 -21.46
C GLN A 450 -5.85 -8.49 -20.40
N GLU A 451 -6.10 -7.25 -19.98
CA GLU A 451 -5.29 -6.57 -18.97
C GLU A 451 -5.38 -7.27 -17.59
N ASN A 452 -6.58 -7.63 -17.14
CA ASN A 452 -6.74 -8.37 -15.89
C ASN A 452 -6.06 -9.74 -15.96
N SER A 453 -6.17 -10.43 -17.09
CA SER A 453 -5.52 -11.72 -17.28
C SER A 453 -3.99 -11.61 -17.23
N VAL A 454 -3.37 -10.72 -18.00
CA VAL A 454 -1.91 -10.59 -18.01
C VAL A 454 -1.37 -10.10 -16.66
N THR A 455 -2.14 -9.28 -15.93
CA THR A 455 -1.74 -8.86 -14.58
C THR A 455 -1.87 -10.00 -13.56
N ALA A 456 -2.88 -10.85 -13.69
CA ALA A 456 -2.97 -12.08 -12.90
C ALA A 456 -1.78 -13.01 -13.19
N MET A 457 -1.43 -13.20 -14.46
CA MET A 457 -0.25 -13.98 -14.88
C MET A 457 1.05 -13.42 -14.31
N LEU A 458 1.24 -12.10 -14.34
CA LEU A 458 2.35 -11.41 -13.68
C LEU A 458 2.40 -11.77 -12.19
N ASN A 459 1.31 -11.57 -11.46
CA ASN A 459 1.26 -11.82 -10.02
C ASN A 459 1.54 -13.29 -9.67
N LEU A 460 1.03 -14.23 -10.48
CA LEU A 460 1.30 -15.66 -10.33
C LEU A 460 2.76 -16.01 -10.60
N SER A 461 3.38 -15.38 -11.60
CA SER A 461 4.78 -15.64 -11.98
C SER A 461 5.78 -15.26 -10.88
N ILE A 462 5.43 -14.33 -9.98
CA ILE A 462 6.29 -13.91 -8.86
C ILE A 462 6.63 -15.11 -7.97
N TYR A 463 5.75 -16.11 -7.87
CA TYR A 463 6.04 -17.33 -7.12
C TYR A 463 6.77 -18.37 -7.99
N ASP A 464 7.99 -18.75 -7.59
CA ASP A 464 8.87 -19.62 -8.39
C ASP A 464 8.24 -20.94 -8.82
N LYS A 465 7.45 -21.59 -7.95
CA LYS A 465 6.81 -22.88 -8.29
C LYS A 465 5.72 -22.75 -9.37
N ASN A 466 5.21 -21.55 -9.61
CA ASN A 466 4.22 -21.31 -10.66
C ASN A 466 4.87 -21.04 -12.02
N LYS A 467 6.15 -20.62 -12.05
CA LYS A 467 6.82 -20.26 -13.30
C LYS A 467 6.89 -21.44 -14.28
N SER A 468 7.12 -22.67 -13.79
CA SER A 468 7.09 -23.87 -14.65
C SER A 468 5.70 -24.11 -15.23
N ARG A 469 4.64 -24.03 -14.42
CA ARG A 469 3.26 -24.18 -14.91
C ARG A 469 2.93 -23.18 -16.03
N ILE A 470 3.29 -21.90 -15.85
CA ILE A 470 3.10 -20.86 -16.88
C ILE A 470 3.85 -21.21 -18.17
N MET A 471 5.07 -21.73 -18.07
CA MET A 471 5.88 -22.08 -19.24
C MET A 471 5.42 -23.37 -19.93
N ASP A 472 4.95 -24.35 -19.18
CA ASP A 472 4.62 -25.69 -19.67
C ASP A 472 3.20 -25.76 -20.25
N GLU A 473 2.29 -24.88 -19.81
CA GLU A 473 0.94 -24.73 -20.38
C GLU A 473 0.89 -23.91 -21.67
N GLY A 474 2.04 -23.54 -22.23
CA GLY A 474 2.13 -22.86 -23.52
C GLY A 474 1.74 -21.37 -23.49
N CYS A 475 1.73 -20.73 -22.31
CA CYS A 475 1.33 -19.32 -22.20
C CYS A 475 2.34 -18.33 -22.80
N LEU A 476 3.58 -18.76 -23.08
CA LEU A 476 4.66 -17.90 -23.55
C LEU A 476 4.28 -17.12 -24.81
N GLY A 477 3.76 -17.80 -25.84
CA GLY A 477 3.35 -17.16 -27.10
C GLY A 477 2.26 -16.10 -26.86
N SER A 478 1.22 -16.44 -26.10
CA SER A 478 0.15 -15.49 -25.77
C SER A 478 0.63 -14.29 -24.93
N ILE A 479 1.59 -14.46 -24.03
CA ILE A 479 2.20 -13.35 -23.28
C ILE A 479 2.99 -12.45 -24.24
N VAL A 480 3.73 -13.03 -25.18
CA VAL A 480 4.48 -12.27 -26.20
C VAL A 480 3.52 -11.54 -27.15
N ASP A 481 2.40 -12.14 -27.53
CA ASP A 481 1.36 -11.48 -28.32
C ASP A 481 0.77 -10.27 -27.57
N VAL A 482 0.52 -10.37 -26.27
CA VAL A 482 0.08 -9.22 -25.46
C VAL A 482 1.17 -8.14 -25.40
N LEU A 483 2.45 -8.50 -25.30
CA LEU A 483 3.54 -7.52 -25.34
C LEU A 483 3.61 -6.77 -26.68
N ARG A 484 3.40 -7.50 -27.79
CA ARG A 484 3.45 -6.98 -29.17
C ARG A 484 2.22 -6.15 -29.52
N PHE A 485 1.03 -6.66 -29.22
CA PHE A 485 -0.25 -6.21 -29.75
C PHE A 485 -1.32 -5.93 -28.68
N GLY A 486 -0.93 -5.88 -27.40
CA GLY A 486 -1.86 -5.62 -26.30
C GLY A 486 -2.63 -4.32 -26.46
N HIS A 487 -3.90 -4.34 -26.08
CA HIS A 487 -4.85 -3.22 -26.29
C HIS A 487 -4.52 -1.98 -25.47
N THR A 488 -3.84 -2.14 -24.33
CA THR A 488 -3.45 -1.05 -23.42
C THR A 488 -1.95 -1.07 -23.17
N THR A 489 -1.39 0.11 -22.88
CA THR A 489 0.00 0.23 -22.44
C THR A 489 0.26 -0.59 -21.18
N GLU A 490 -0.68 -0.59 -20.22
CA GLU A 490 -0.57 -1.38 -18.99
C GLU A 490 -0.52 -2.89 -19.28
N ALA A 491 -1.32 -3.41 -20.22
CA ALA A 491 -1.26 -4.81 -20.61
C ALA A 491 0.11 -5.19 -21.19
N ARG A 492 0.67 -4.35 -22.07
CA ARG A 492 2.00 -4.56 -22.66
C ARG A 492 3.11 -4.52 -21.61
N GLU A 493 3.04 -3.60 -20.67
CA GLU A 493 3.99 -3.49 -19.56
C GLU A 493 3.90 -4.68 -18.61
N ASN A 494 2.69 -5.12 -18.26
CA ASN A 494 2.49 -6.31 -17.43
C ASN A 494 2.97 -7.59 -18.14
N ALA A 495 2.86 -7.66 -19.47
CA ALA A 495 3.47 -8.74 -20.25
C ALA A 495 5.01 -8.71 -20.17
N ALA A 496 5.63 -7.54 -20.34
CA ALA A 496 7.08 -7.37 -20.17
C ALA A 496 7.54 -7.74 -18.75
N ALA A 497 6.81 -7.32 -17.72
CA ALA A 497 7.09 -7.66 -16.33
C ALA A 497 6.96 -9.18 -16.08
N THR A 498 6.00 -9.84 -16.75
CA THR A 498 5.85 -11.30 -16.68
C THR A 498 7.05 -12.01 -17.31
N LEU A 499 7.51 -11.57 -18.49
CA LEU A 499 8.73 -12.10 -19.12
C LEU A 499 9.98 -11.82 -18.30
N PHE A 500 10.08 -10.64 -17.68
CA PHE A 500 11.15 -10.33 -16.72
C PHE A 500 11.15 -11.35 -15.57
N SER A 501 10.01 -11.59 -14.92
CA SER A 501 9.88 -12.58 -13.85
C SER A 501 10.28 -14.00 -14.30
N LEU A 502 9.79 -14.44 -15.46
CA LEU A 502 10.10 -15.77 -16.01
C LEU A 502 11.58 -15.91 -16.40
N SER A 503 12.20 -14.85 -16.95
CA SER A 503 13.61 -14.84 -17.37
C SER A 503 14.61 -14.96 -16.21
N ALA A 504 14.16 -14.84 -14.95
CA ALA A 504 14.98 -15.14 -13.78
C ALA A 504 15.42 -16.61 -13.75
N VAL A 505 14.62 -17.52 -14.32
CA VAL A 505 14.96 -18.95 -14.44
C VAL A 505 15.84 -19.16 -15.65
N HIS A 506 17.01 -19.78 -15.45
CA HIS A 506 18.01 -19.96 -16.51
C HIS A 506 17.44 -20.69 -17.75
N ASP A 507 16.68 -21.77 -17.54
CA ASP A 507 16.17 -22.62 -18.62
C ASP A 507 15.10 -21.95 -19.48
N TYR A 508 14.46 -20.89 -18.98
CA TYR A 508 13.44 -20.14 -19.72
C TYR A 508 14.05 -19.05 -20.59
N LYS A 509 15.28 -18.60 -20.33
CA LYS A 509 15.92 -17.51 -21.07
C LYS A 509 16.05 -17.82 -22.56
N LYS A 510 16.43 -19.05 -22.90
CA LYS A 510 16.53 -19.48 -24.29
C LYS A 510 15.15 -19.56 -24.93
N ARG A 511 14.17 -20.19 -24.25
CA ARG A 511 12.78 -20.29 -24.72
C ARG A 511 12.13 -18.93 -24.98
N ILE A 512 12.30 -17.98 -24.05
CA ILE A 512 11.77 -16.61 -24.18
C ILE A 512 12.45 -15.87 -25.32
N ALA A 513 13.79 -15.96 -25.41
CA ALA A 513 14.50 -15.40 -26.54
C ALA A 513 14.09 -16.08 -27.84
N ASP A 514 13.68 -17.36 -27.79
CA ASP A 514 13.32 -18.17 -28.93
C ASP A 514 11.97 -17.81 -29.56
N GLU A 515 11.05 -17.31 -28.74
CA GLU A 515 9.69 -16.91 -29.12
C GLU A 515 9.69 -15.71 -30.09
N GLU A 516 8.89 -15.82 -31.15
CA GLU A 516 8.89 -14.85 -32.25
C GLU A 516 8.43 -13.47 -31.79
N GLY A 517 9.25 -12.44 -32.04
CA GLY A 517 8.92 -11.06 -31.70
C GLY A 517 9.08 -10.69 -30.22
N ALA A 518 9.51 -11.63 -29.36
CA ALA A 518 9.66 -11.36 -27.93
C ALA A 518 10.73 -10.30 -27.66
N ILE A 519 11.91 -10.47 -28.27
CA ILE A 519 13.04 -9.53 -28.08
C ILE A 519 12.75 -8.19 -28.76
N GLU A 520 12.17 -8.22 -29.96
CA GLU A 520 11.79 -7.03 -30.72
C GLU A 520 10.79 -6.18 -29.93
N ALA A 521 9.80 -6.81 -29.31
CA ALA A 521 8.78 -6.11 -28.54
C ALA A 521 9.33 -5.54 -27.22
N LEU A 522 10.23 -6.27 -26.54
CA LEU A 522 10.97 -5.75 -25.38
C LEU A 522 11.85 -4.56 -25.78
N ALA A 523 12.56 -4.65 -26.91
CA ALA A 523 13.38 -3.56 -27.42
C ALA A 523 12.53 -2.34 -27.78
N GLY A 524 11.38 -2.53 -28.42
CA GLY A 524 10.40 -1.47 -28.70
C GLY A 524 9.90 -0.80 -27.42
N LEU A 525 9.51 -1.58 -26.41
CA LEU A 525 9.04 -1.05 -25.12
C LEU A 525 10.14 -0.29 -24.37
N LEU A 526 11.41 -0.71 -24.49
CA LEU A 526 12.55 0.02 -23.91
C LEU A 526 12.75 1.41 -24.55
N ARG A 527 12.42 1.59 -25.84
CA ARG A 527 12.53 2.89 -26.50
C ARG A 527 11.35 3.81 -26.17
N GLU A 528 10.13 3.28 -26.29
CA GLU A 528 8.90 4.05 -26.38
C GLU A 528 7.97 3.90 -25.17
N GLY A 529 8.23 2.95 -24.26
CA GLY A 529 7.39 2.68 -23.09
C GLY A 529 7.45 3.76 -22.02
N THR A 530 6.57 3.65 -21.02
CA THR A 530 6.65 4.50 -19.82
C THR A 530 7.91 4.17 -19.00
N PRO A 531 8.29 5.00 -18.00
CA PRO A 531 9.43 4.68 -17.14
C PRO A 531 9.36 3.28 -16.52
N ARG A 532 8.15 2.81 -16.16
CA ARG A 532 7.92 1.44 -15.68
C ARG A 532 8.16 0.41 -16.78
N GLY A 533 7.50 0.56 -17.93
CA GLY A 533 7.66 -0.34 -19.07
C GLY A 533 9.12 -0.47 -19.54
N LYS A 534 9.85 0.64 -19.56
CA LYS A 534 11.29 0.65 -19.88
C LYS A 534 12.11 -0.14 -18.87
N LYS A 535 11.80 0.00 -17.57
CA LYS A 535 12.50 -0.72 -16.50
C LYS A 535 12.25 -2.23 -16.57
N ASP A 536 11.01 -2.64 -16.78
CA ASP A 536 10.67 -4.07 -16.94
C ASP A 536 11.33 -4.64 -18.20
N ALA A 537 11.29 -3.90 -19.31
CA ALA A 537 11.91 -4.31 -20.58
C ALA A 537 13.44 -4.45 -20.50
N VAL A 538 14.15 -3.45 -19.97
CA VAL A 538 15.62 -3.50 -19.85
C VAL A 538 16.06 -4.63 -18.93
N THR A 539 15.30 -4.91 -17.88
CA THR A 539 15.64 -5.95 -16.90
C THR A 539 15.41 -7.34 -17.50
N ALA A 540 14.34 -7.53 -18.27
CA ALA A 540 14.14 -8.74 -19.07
C ALA A 540 15.29 -8.94 -20.06
N LEU A 541 15.65 -7.92 -20.85
CA LEU A 541 16.77 -8.00 -21.81
C LEU A 541 18.12 -8.27 -21.13
N PHE A 542 18.36 -7.68 -19.95
CA PHE A 542 19.53 -7.97 -19.12
C PHE A 542 19.56 -9.45 -18.74
N ASN A 543 18.46 -10.00 -18.20
CA ASN A 543 18.38 -11.41 -17.83
C ASN A 543 18.60 -12.33 -19.03
N LEU A 544 17.98 -12.04 -20.18
CA LEU A 544 18.15 -12.81 -21.41
C LEU A 544 19.60 -12.78 -21.90
N SER A 545 20.32 -11.66 -21.76
CA SER A 545 21.72 -11.52 -22.16
C SER A 545 22.71 -12.34 -21.32
N THR A 546 22.28 -12.84 -20.15
CA THR A 546 23.12 -13.75 -19.34
C THR A 546 23.29 -15.12 -19.99
N HIS A 547 22.40 -15.50 -20.92
CA HIS A 547 22.51 -16.73 -21.69
C HIS A 547 23.20 -16.44 -23.03
N THR A 548 24.37 -17.04 -23.25
CA THR A 548 25.27 -16.64 -24.34
C THR A 548 24.71 -16.88 -25.74
N GLU A 549 23.85 -17.90 -25.90
CA GLU A 549 23.22 -18.25 -27.19
C GLU A 549 22.21 -17.19 -27.65
N ASN A 550 21.68 -16.37 -26.73
CA ASN A 550 20.70 -15.33 -27.06
C ASN A 550 21.32 -14.14 -27.79
N CYS A 551 22.65 -14.02 -27.82
CA CYS A 551 23.34 -12.86 -28.36
C CYS A 551 23.00 -12.60 -29.84
N ALA A 552 22.93 -13.64 -30.67
CA ALA A 552 22.62 -13.49 -32.10
C ALA A 552 21.22 -12.90 -32.31
N ARG A 553 20.22 -13.51 -31.65
CA ARG A 553 18.83 -13.04 -31.67
C ARG A 553 18.68 -11.61 -31.14
N MET A 554 19.38 -11.26 -30.06
CA MET A 554 19.37 -9.89 -29.53
C MET A 554 19.89 -8.86 -30.53
N ILE A 555 20.84 -9.25 -31.39
CA ILE A 555 21.35 -8.37 -32.45
C ILE A 555 20.32 -8.27 -33.58
N GLU A 556 19.81 -9.40 -34.07
CA GLU A 556 18.83 -9.47 -35.16
C GLU A 556 17.54 -8.70 -34.84
N ALA A 557 17.06 -8.81 -33.61
CA ALA A 557 15.87 -8.14 -33.10
C ALA A 557 16.06 -6.65 -32.78
N GLY A 558 17.27 -6.10 -32.97
CA GLY A 558 17.56 -4.68 -32.70
C GLY A 558 17.66 -4.30 -31.22
N ALA A 559 17.77 -5.28 -30.30
CA ALA A 559 17.91 -4.99 -28.87
C ALA A 559 19.21 -4.25 -28.53
N VAL A 560 20.29 -4.48 -29.29
CA VAL A 560 21.56 -3.76 -29.10
C VAL A 560 21.38 -2.24 -29.27
N THR A 561 20.73 -1.81 -30.34
CA THR A 561 20.47 -0.38 -30.60
C THR A 561 19.57 0.22 -29.52
N ALA A 562 18.54 -0.52 -29.07
CA ALA A 562 17.67 -0.08 -27.97
C ALA A 562 18.44 0.07 -26.64
N LEU A 563 19.32 -0.88 -26.30
CA LEU A 563 20.17 -0.82 -25.11
C LEU A 563 21.17 0.34 -25.15
N VAL A 564 21.77 0.61 -26.32
CA VAL A 564 22.67 1.76 -26.48
C VAL A 564 21.92 3.08 -26.31
N SER A 565 20.73 3.20 -26.90
CA SER A 565 19.86 4.37 -26.69
C SER A 565 19.49 4.55 -25.20
N ALA A 566 19.22 3.46 -24.49
CA ALA A 566 18.86 3.48 -23.07
C ALA A 566 19.98 3.95 -22.12
N LEU A 567 21.25 3.99 -22.55
CA LEU A 567 22.36 4.54 -21.75
C LEU A 567 22.17 6.03 -21.40
N GLY A 568 21.37 6.76 -22.20
CA GLY A 568 21.04 8.16 -21.96
C GLY A 568 19.81 8.39 -21.07
N ASN A 569 19.09 7.34 -20.67
CA ASN A 569 17.85 7.45 -19.91
C ASN A 569 18.10 7.18 -18.42
N GLU A 570 17.85 8.19 -17.57
CA GLU A 570 17.90 8.03 -16.12
C GLU A 570 16.90 6.96 -15.66
N GLY A 571 17.35 6.04 -14.80
CA GLY A 571 16.55 4.94 -14.25
C GLY A 571 16.69 3.58 -14.94
N VAL A 572 17.20 3.50 -16.18
CA VAL A 572 17.42 2.22 -16.91
C VAL A 572 18.84 2.05 -17.46
N ALA A 573 19.65 3.11 -17.40
CA ALA A 573 20.97 3.12 -18.00
C ALA A 573 21.96 2.13 -17.34
N GLU A 574 21.78 1.80 -16.06
CA GLU A 574 22.64 0.83 -15.36
C GLU A 574 22.41 -0.61 -15.85
N GLU A 575 21.15 -1.03 -15.95
CA GLU A 575 20.74 -2.32 -16.49
C GLU A 575 21.11 -2.43 -17.96
N ALA A 576 20.95 -1.34 -18.73
CA ALA A 576 21.38 -1.29 -20.12
C ALA A 576 22.89 -1.48 -20.28
N ALA A 577 23.69 -0.78 -19.46
CA ALA A 577 25.15 -0.96 -19.43
C ALA A 577 25.54 -2.38 -19.00
N GLY A 578 24.80 -2.97 -18.05
CA GLY A 578 24.97 -4.36 -17.64
C GLY A 578 24.71 -5.35 -18.77
N ALA A 579 23.64 -5.17 -19.53
CA ALA A 579 23.26 -6.04 -20.64
C ALA A 579 24.30 -5.93 -21.77
N LEU A 580 24.69 -4.71 -22.12
CA LEU A 580 25.76 -4.46 -23.10
C LEU A 580 27.07 -5.12 -22.67
N ALA A 581 27.45 -5.02 -21.39
CA ALA A 581 28.66 -5.66 -20.85
C ALA A 581 28.64 -7.19 -20.95
N LEU A 582 27.46 -7.82 -21.04
CA LEU A 582 27.31 -9.25 -21.30
C LEU A 582 27.34 -9.57 -22.80
N VAL A 583 26.62 -8.80 -23.60
CA VAL A 583 26.57 -8.94 -25.07
C VAL A 583 27.96 -8.82 -25.70
N VAL A 584 28.76 -7.83 -25.28
CA VAL A 584 30.11 -7.63 -25.86
C VAL A 584 31.09 -8.75 -25.54
N ARG A 585 30.80 -9.63 -24.56
CA ARG A 585 31.65 -10.81 -24.28
C ARG A 585 31.64 -11.82 -25.43
N GLN A 586 30.63 -11.76 -26.29
CA GLN A 586 30.56 -12.54 -27.52
C GLN A 586 31.17 -11.75 -28.68
N PRO A 587 32.02 -12.35 -29.52
CA PRO A 587 32.65 -11.63 -30.65
C PRO A 587 31.64 -11.00 -31.62
N ILE A 588 30.51 -11.67 -31.86
CA ILE A 588 29.42 -11.13 -32.69
C ILE A 588 28.76 -9.91 -32.04
N GLY A 589 28.57 -9.95 -30.71
CA GLY A 589 28.02 -8.86 -29.92
C GLY A 589 28.97 -7.67 -29.84
N ALA A 590 30.27 -7.91 -29.62
CA ALA A 590 31.29 -6.86 -29.61
C ALA A 590 31.34 -6.10 -30.94
N LYS A 591 31.24 -6.82 -32.07
CA LYS A 591 31.17 -6.20 -33.40
C LYS A 591 29.88 -5.42 -33.62
N ALA A 592 28.73 -5.94 -33.18
CA ALA A 592 27.44 -5.26 -33.32
C ALA A 592 27.37 -3.99 -32.47
N VAL A 593 27.67 -4.09 -31.18
CA VAL A 593 27.75 -2.95 -30.26
C VAL A 593 28.82 -1.95 -30.73
N GLY A 594 29.95 -2.46 -31.23
CA GLY A 594 31.01 -1.65 -31.83
C GLY A 594 30.62 -0.95 -33.12
N LYS A 595 29.44 -1.16 -33.73
CA LYS A 595 28.96 -0.34 -34.86
C LYS A 595 28.12 0.85 -34.42
N GLU A 596 27.66 0.86 -33.17
CA GLU A 596 26.86 1.95 -32.62
C GLU A 596 27.77 3.14 -32.28
N ASP A 597 27.46 4.33 -32.81
CA ASP A 597 28.31 5.50 -32.66
C ASP A 597 28.24 6.09 -31.24
N THR A 598 27.06 6.06 -30.62
CA THR A 598 26.80 6.68 -29.33
C THR A 598 27.19 5.81 -28.13
N VAL A 599 27.53 4.52 -28.34
CA VAL A 599 27.80 3.59 -27.25
C VAL A 599 28.99 4.01 -26.38
N VAL A 600 30.08 4.46 -27.00
CA VAL A 600 31.28 4.88 -26.27
C VAL A 600 30.96 6.10 -25.41
N ALA A 601 30.26 7.08 -25.97
CA ALA A 601 29.84 8.28 -25.23
C ALA A 601 28.91 7.93 -24.05
N GLY A 602 27.93 7.05 -24.27
CA GLY A 602 27.00 6.60 -23.21
C GLY A 602 27.72 5.84 -22.09
N LEU A 603 28.64 4.93 -22.41
CA LEU A 603 29.42 4.19 -21.42
C LEU A 603 30.39 5.12 -20.65
N ILE A 604 30.99 6.11 -21.30
CA ILE A 604 31.79 7.15 -20.63
C ILE A 604 30.93 8.00 -19.70
N GLY A 605 29.70 8.36 -20.10
CA GLY A 605 28.72 9.02 -19.24
C GLY A 605 28.41 8.19 -17.98
N MET A 606 28.19 6.89 -18.16
CA MET A 606 27.97 5.95 -17.05
C MET A 606 29.17 5.84 -16.11
N MET A 607 30.40 5.89 -16.63
CA MET A 607 31.62 5.96 -15.80
C MET A 607 31.71 7.22 -14.95
N ARG A 608 31.18 8.36 -15.44
CA ARG A 608 31.17 9.64 -14.71
C ARG A 608 30.14 9.62 -13.57
N CYS A 609 28.89 9.37 -13.92
CA CYS A 609 27.74 9.64 -13.05
C CYS A 609 27.02 8.39 -12.51
N GLY A 610 27.40 7.18 -12.93
CA GLY A 610 26.72 5.95 -12.53
C GLY A 610 26.99 5.49 -11.10
N THR A 611 26.21 4.52 -10.62
CA THR A 611 26.48 3.81 -9.36
C THR A 611 27.80 3.02 -9.44
N PRO A 612 28.35 2.51 -8.32
CA PRO A 612 29.54 1.65 -8.37
C PRO A 612 29.39 0.44 -9.32
N ARG A 613 28.18 -0.13 -9.41
CA ARG A 613 27.87 -1.25 -10.32
C ARG A 613 27.73 -0.77 -11.76
N GLY A 614 27.07 0.35 -12.01
CA GLY A 614 27.01 0.99 -13.34
C GLY A 614 28.40 1.31 -13.91
N LYS A 615 29.27 1.92 -13.09
CA LYS A 615 30.66 2.22 -13.48
C LYS A 615 31.46 0.95 -13.78
N GLU A 616 31.26 -0.11 -12.98
CA GLU A 616 31.91 -1.40 -13.24
C GLU A 616 31.47 -2.03 -14.57
N ASN A 617 30.16 -2.02 -14.85
CA ASN A 617 29.59 -2.53 -16.09
C ASN A 617 30.11 -1.73 -17.29
N ALA A 618 30.16 -0.40 -17.18
CA ALA A 618 30.64 0.47 -18.23
C ALA A 618 32.11 0.20 -18.60
N VAL A 619 33.00 0.10 -17.60
CA VAL A 619 34.42 -0.24 -17.86
C VAL A 619 34.56 -1.66 -18.42
N ALA A 620 33.72 -2.60 -17.98
CA ALA A 620 33.72 -3.96 -18.51
C ALA A 620 33.38 -3.97 -20.01
N ALA A 621 32.33 -3.24 -20.39
CA ALA A 621 31.90 -3.14 -21.76
C ALA A 621 32.97 -2.50 -22.65
N LEU A 622 33.56 -1.38 -22.22
CA LEU A 622 34.64 -0.70 -22.95
C LEU A 622 35.89 -1.58 -23.11
N LEU A 623 36.29 -2.30 -22.06
CA LEU A 623 37.43 -3.22 -22.12
C LEU A 623 37.22 -4.32 -23.16
N GLU A 624 36.02 -4.90 -23.19
CA GLU A 624 35.73 -6.00 -24.09
C GLU A 624 35.51 -5.53 -25.54
N LEU A 625 34.96 -4.33 -25.74
CA LEU A 625 34.94 -3.68 -27.06
C LEU A 625 36.37 -3.51 -27.63
N CYS A 626 37.34 -3.13 -26.80
CA CYS A 626 38.73 -3.02 -27.26
C CYS A 626 39.38 -4.36 -27.62
N ARG A 627 38.90 -5.47 -27.03
CA ARG A 627 39.43 -6.82 -27.27
C ARG A 627 38.81 -7.49 -28.49
N SER A 628 37.51 -7.33 -28.64
CA SER A 628 36.69 -8.16 -29.53
C SER A 628 35.88 -7.34 -30.55
N GLY A 629 35.79 -6.01 -30.40
CA GLY A 629 35.01 -5.11 -31.27
C GLY A 629 35.74 -4.63 -32.54
N GLY A 630 37.04 -4.93 -32.68
CA GLY A 630 37.86 -4.56 -33.83
C GLY A 630 38.54 -3.19 -33.70
N ALA A 631 39.47 -2.90 -34.62
CA ALA A 631 40.36 -1.74 -34.52
C ALA A 631 39.63 -0.40 -34.44
N ALA A 632 38.58 -0.20 -35.23
CA ALA A 632 37.79 1.05 -35.23
C ALA A 632 37.03 1.29 -33.91
N ALA A 633 36.57 0.22 -33.25
CA ALA A 633 35.93 0.33 -31.93
C ALA A 633 36.98 0.67 -30.86
N THR A 634 38.12 -0.01 -30.87
CA THR A 634 39.26 0.29 -29.97
C THR A 634 39.73 1.74 -30.13
N GLU A 635 39.88 2.21 -31.37
CA GLU A 635 40.30 3.58 -31.65
C GLU A 635 39.31 4.60 -31.10
N ARG A 636 38.01 4.40 -31.26
CA ARG A 636 36.98 5.30 -30.68
C ARG A 636 37.00 5.29 -29.16
N VAL A 637 37.21 4.13 -28.53
CA VAL A 637 37.34 4.05 -27.06
C VAL A 637 38.58 4.81 -26.60
N VAL A 638 39.74 4.60 -27.23
CA VAL A 638 40.99 5.26 -26.84
C VAL A 638 40.95 6.76 -27.11
N LYS A 639 40.28 7.22 -28.17
CA LYS A 639 40.09 8.65 -28.45
C LYS A 639 38.97 9.30 -27.61
N ALA A 640 38.29 8.55 -26.75
CA ALA A 640 37.16 9.07 -25.99
C ALA A 640 37.60 10.13 -24.95
N PRO A 641 36.97 11.32 -24.93
CA PRO A 641 37.36 12.38 -24.02
C PRO A 641 37.13 11.99 -22.55
N ALA A 642 38.09 12.36 -21.71
CA ALA A 642 38.14 12.08 -20.27
C ALA A 642 38.31 10.59 -19.88
N LEU A 643 38.51 9.65 -20.81
CA LEU A 643 38.72 8.24 -20.46
C LEU A 643 39.90 8.06 -19.50
N ALA A 644 41.05 8.69 -19.77
CA ALA A 644 42.25 8.58 -18.93
C ALA A 644 42.00 9.04 -17.48
N GLY A 645 41.36 10.20 -17.30
CA GLY A 645 41.02 10.71 -15.97
C GLY A 645 40.03 9.80 -15.23
N LEU A 646 39.01 9.30 -15.93
CA LEU A 646 38.02 8.38 -15.33
C LEU A 646 38.62 7.03 -14.95
N LEU A 647 39.56 6.50 -15.74
CA LEU A 647 40.31 5.30 -15.40
C LEU A 647 41.14 5.51 -14.14
N GLN A 648 41.85 6.63 -14.02
CA GLN A 648 42.58 6.98 -12.81
C GLN A 648 41.65 7.07 -11.60
N THR A 649 40.54 7.80 -11.69
CA THR A 649 39.56 7.88 -10.61
C THR A 649 39.07 6.49 -10.19
N LEU A 650 38.68 5.64 -11.14
CA LEU A 650 38.19 4.30 -10.85
C LEU A 650 39.23 3.36 -10.26
N LEU A 651 40.52 3.56 -10.55
CA LEU A 651 41.61 2.80 -9.92
C LEU A 651 41.70 3.09 -8.42
N PHE A 652 41.32 4.28 -7.97
CA PHE A 652 41.33 4.65 -6.54
C PHE A 652 39.99 4.40 -5.85
N THR A 653 38.88 4.75 -6.47
CA THR A 653 37.55 4.77 -5.83
C THR A 653 36.62 3.63 -6.23
N GLY A 654 36.94 2.88 -7.28
CA GLY A 654 36.09 1.81 -7.81
C GLY A 654 36.06 0.54 -6.96
N THR A 655 35.08 -0.33 -7.20
CA THR A 655 35.02 -1.68 -6.59
C THR A 655 36.27 -2.52 -6.93
N LYS A 656 36.53 -3.60 -6.19
CA LYS A 656 37.65 -4.53 -6.50
C LYS A 656 37.61 -5.02 -7.97
N ARG A 657 36.42 -5.22 -8.54
CA ARG A 657 36.25 -5.68 -9.92
C ARG A 657 36.34 -4.51 -10.92
N ALA A 658 35.81 -3.33 -10.60
CA ALA A 658 36.00 -2.13 -11.40
C ALA A 658 37.49 -1.75 -11.52
N ARG A 659 38.25 -1.76 -10.41
CA ARG A 659 39.71 -1.48 -10.41
C ARG A 659 40.49 -2.42 -11.32
N ARG A 660 40.24 -3.73 -11.24
CA ARG A 660 40.91 -4.74 -12.09
C ARG A 660 40.62 -4.52 -13.59
N LYS A 661 39.37 -4.21 -13.92
CA LYS A 661 38.96 -3.93 -15.31
C LYS A 661 39.53 -2.60 -15.79
N ALA A 662 39.53 -1.56 -14.96
CA ALA A 662 40.12 -0.26 -15.26
C ALA A 662 41.63 -0.37 -15.51
N ALA A 663 42.37 -1.11 -14.67
CA ALA A 663 43.79 -1.38 -14.88
C ALA A 663 44.06 -2.11 -16.21
N SER A 664 43.15 -3.01 -16.61
CA SER A 664 43.28 -3.73 -17.87
C SER A 664 42.99 -2.84 -19.08
N LEU A 665 41.98 -1.97 -18.99
CA LEU A 665 41.66 -1.00 -20.05
C LEU A 665 42.76 0.07 -20.17
N ALA A 666 43.33 0.52 -19.05
CA ALA A 666 44.49 1.44 -19.04
C ALA A 666 45.71 0.85 -19.76
N ARG A 667 45.99 -0.45 -19.60
CA ARG A 667 47.07 -1.13 -20.34
C ARG A 667 46.82 -1.17 -21.85
N VAL A 668 45.57 -1.35 -22.27
CA VAL A 668 45.20 -1.29 -23.70
C VAL A 668 45.40 0.13 -24.24
N PHE A 669 44.92 1.13 -23.49
CA PHE A 669 45.07 2.54 -23.82
C PHE A 669 46.56 2.93 -24.02
N GLN A 670 47.43 2.60 -23.06
CA GLN A 670 48.87 2.87 -23.15
C GLN A 670 49.55 2.20 -24.34
N ARG A 671 49.17 0.95 -24.68
CA ARG A 671 49.73 0.26 -25.85
C ARG A 671 49.35 0.95 -27.15
N CYS A 672 48.11 1.45 -27.26
CA CYS A 672 47.64 2.18 -28.43
C CYS A 672 48.30 3.55 -28.57
N GLU A 673 48.49 4.28 -27.46
CA GLU A 673 49.23 5.56 -27.47
C GLU A 673 50.69 5.38 -27.88
N ASN A 674 51.37 4.36 -27.34
CA ASN A 674 52.76 4.07 -27.69
C ASN A 674 52.91 3.63 -29.16
N ALA A 675 51.95 2.88 -29.70
CA ALA A 675 51.93 2.51 -31.12
C ALA A 675 51.68 3.72 -32.04
N ALA A 676 50.80 4.66 -31.62
CA ALA A 676 50.56 5.90 -32.35
C ALA A 676 51.78 6.85 -32.32
N ALA A 677 52.50 6.90 -31.18
CA ALA A 677 53.75 7.66 -31.05
C ALA A 677 54.89 7.12 -31.93
N MET A 678 54.96 5.80 -32.13
CA MET A 678 55.95 5.17 -33.02
C MET A 678 55.64 5.34 -34.52
N HIS A 679 54.39 5.59 -34.91
CA HIS A 679 54.03 5.86 -36.32
C HIS A 679 54.37 7.27 -36.81
N PHE A 680 54.71 8.21 -35.92
CA PHE A 680 55.17 9.56 -36.29
C PHE A 680 56.69 9.64 -36.55
N GLY A 681 57.45 8.57 -36.32
CA GLY A 681 58.87 8.45 -36.69
C GLY A 681 59.05 7.49 -37.88
N GLY A 682 59.15 8.02 -39.09
CA GLY A 682 59.04 7.25 -40.32
C GLY A 682 60.11 6.17 -40.54
N LEU A 683 59.66 4.98 -40.96
CA LEU A 683 60.13 4.20 -42.12
C LEU A 683 59.27 2.92 -42.22
N GLY A 684 58.66 2.70 -43.38
CA GLY A 684 57.75 1.59 -43.61
C GLY A 684 58.45 0.24 -43.65
N VAL A 685 57.94 -0.73 -42.90
CA VAL A 685 57.94 -2.16 -43.25
C VAL A 685 56.70 -2.77 -42.62
N GLY A 686 55.84 -3.38 -43.45
CA GLY A 686 54.64 -4.05 -42.99
C GLY A 686 54.97 -5.25 -42.10
N TYR A 687 54.27 -5.37 -40.97
CA TYR A 687 54.15 -6.63 -40.25
C TYR A 687 52.67 -6.95 -40.08
N ALA A 688 52.31 -8.11 -40.64
CA ALA A 688 50.98 -8.70 -40.60
C ALA A 688 50.52 -8.93 -39.15
N PHE A 689 49.20 -8.86 -38.97
CA PHE A 689 48.49 -9.46 -37.84
C PHE A 689 48.84 -10.96 -37.77
N ALA A 690 49.87 -11.32 -37.00
CA ALA A 690 50.17 -12.70 -36.65
C ALA A 690 49.36 -13.06 -35.40
N GLY A 691 48.54 -14.09 -35.54
CA GLY A 691 47.62 -14.58 -34.51
C GLY A 691 48.33 -15.01 -33.24
N ASN A 692 47.65 -14.78 -32.11
CA ASN A 692 48.08 -15.35 -30.85
C ASN A 692 47.67 -16.82 -30.76
N SER A 693 48.71 -17.63 -30.59
CA SER A 693 48.72 -19.03 -30.20
C SER A 693 47.86 -19.31 -28.98
N ALA A 694 47.24 -20.50 -29.01
CA ALA A 694 46.70 -21.18 -27.85
C ALA A 694 47.82 -21.47 -26.83
N ALA A 695 47.67 -20.95 -25.61
CA ALA A 695 48.20 -21.54 -24.38
C ALA A 695 47.54 -20.86 -23.17
N ASN A 696 47.04 -21.69 -22.25
CA ASN A 696 46.33 -21.40 -21.00
C ASN A 696 44.82 -21.13 -21.07
N ARG A 697 44.10 -22.19 -21.46
CA ARG A 697 42.89 -22.61 -20.75
C ARG A 697 43.28 -23.05 -19.33
N ASP A 698 43.23 -22.13 -18.38
CA ASP A 698 42.99 -22.52 -16.98
C ASP A 698 41.48 -22.58 -16.76
N SER A 699 40.97 -23.80 -16.92
CA SER A 699 39.71 -24.26 -16.37
C SER A 699 39.84 -24.39 -14.84
N SER A 700 39.44 -23.37 -14.10
CA SER A 700 38.89 -23.55 -12.75
C SER A 700 38.04 -22.33 -12.41
N PHE A 701 37.09 -22.52 -11.49
CA PHE A 701 35.93 -21.67 -11.16
C PHE A 701 34.68 -21.88 -12.04
N ALA A 702 34.21 -23.12 -12.06
CA ALA A 702 32.83 -23.36 -11.65
C ALA A 702 32.72 -23.14 -10.13
N GLY A 703 31.80 -22.30 -9.67
CA GLY A 703 31.57 -22.04 -8.25
C GLY A 703 31.17 -20.59 -7.99
N ASP A 704 29.90 -20.42 -7.61
CA ASP A 704 29.30 -19.24 -6.97
C ASP A 704 29.05 -17.98 -7.82
N VAL A 705 28.06 -18.08 -8.70
CA VAL A 705 27.14 -16.95 -8.96
C VAL A 705 25.71 -17.42 -8.70
N ALA A 706 25.40 -17.62 -7.42
CA ALA A 706 24.04 -17.53 -6.92
C ALA A 706 24.06 -16.48 -5.80
N VAL A 707 24.02 -15.20 -6.19
CA VAL A 707 23.59 -14.17 -5.25
C VAL A 707 22.06 -14.19 -5.32
N PRO A 708 21.34 -14.47 -4.23
CA PRO A 708 19.90 -14.31 -4.22
C PRO A 708 19.61 -12.84 -4.48
N VAL A 709 19.08 -12.54 -5.65
CA VAL A 709 18.50 -11.23 -5.92
C VAL A 709 17.24 -11.17 -5.06
N SER A 710 17.29 -10.42 -3.96
CA SER A 710 16.09 -10.03 -3.24
C SER A 710 15.24 -9.19 -4.19
N ILE A 711 14.16 -9.82 -4.67
CA ILE A 711 13.16 -9.21 -5.54
C ILE A 711 12.34 -8.25 -4.67
N SER A 712 12.64 -6.96 -4.73
CA SER A 712 11.71 -5.90 -4.32
C SER A 712 10.89 -5.48 -5.54
N VAL A 713 9.80 -6.21 -5.78
CA VAL A 713 8.72 -5.75 -6.67
C VAL A 713 7.97 -4.63 -5.93
N PRO A 714 7.90 -3.40 -6.46
CA PRO A 714 6.97 -2.41 -5.91
C PRO A 714 5.55 -2.97 -6.04
N VAL A 715 4.87 -3.10 -4.90
CA VAL A 715 3.47 -3.55 -4.84
C VAL A 715 2.62 -2.47 -5.50
N LEU A 716 2.14 -2.72 -6.72
CA LEU A 716 1.10 -1.94 -7.40
C LEU A 716 -0.27 -2.35 -6.91
#